data_AF-A0A958B0N0-F1
#
_entry.id   AF-A0A958B0N0-F1
#
_cell.length_a   1.000
_cell.length_b   1.000
_cell.length_c   1.000
_cell.angle_alpha   90.00
_cell.angle_beta   90.00
_cell.angle_gamma   90.00
#
_symmetry.space_group_name_H-M   'P 1'
#
loop_
_entity.id
_entity.type
_entity.pdbx_description
1 polymer ?
#
loop_
_entity_poly.entity_id
_entity_poly.type
_entity_poly.pdbx_seq_one_letter_code
_entity_poly.pdbx_strand_id
1 'polypeptide(L)'
;NANLATAASEQILMEFEQPYGNHNAGDMHFGEDGYLYIASGDGGGSYWASVGQVPPMMFSQGPDDLLGKILRIDVDTPAGVDTGPDCNIAGGTNYSIPPGNAFTNGAGNGCDEIWAFGVRNPWRFSFDRADGSGWIADVGQSEWEEVNRFAAGTVGGLNYGWSCREGTHAASEYYNFYDYTLCQPASAYDEPAYELSHSTSDCSITGGFVYRGTQYLDLPGAYFFSDYCRPSIRTLTGSPDNLAETTVLPTGSIASPSTFGEDVLGELYVASLSSGTVSRIAGSEPRPTTAVVSKTLSAPAIDGVIDAAWDGATEYTMNNNLVIGTGVLFQSDLWATWRALYDDDNLYFLVTVRDDTLIQDGPNWYDDDIVEIMIDGDHSRGSSYDGVNDFELGFRWNDPSIIRGANSAPVPPGAQFSMVGTGDGYVLEVLVPLDEIDVQPVDDYTFGFDIHVNDDDDGGARDAKFTWFGVQDNGWQAPMYFSDATLDDGSAPPAPVAAACYTQSILFVAATLEPSLAVDDLAVVNHLRGLGYTVTVQDDNFVQTSDANGRQLVIISSSVTSTNIGFKFTSAPVAVITWEDSLYDELRMTLDGATGHGIQTAQQVVNVAGGQHPLTAGLSGPITASDPAAIFSWGAPTASAIQAATLSGDNTKAAIFGYDTGAAMTTLNAPARRVGFLIGTANFTGNGWSL
;
A
#
# COMPACT_ATOMS: atom_id res chain seq x y z
N ASN A 1 15.69 7.30 -5.24
CA ASN A 1 16.77 7.76 -4.32
C ASN A 1 17.50 6.57 -3.76
N ALA A 2 18.84 6.55 -3.77
CA ALA A 2 19.63 5.40 -3.32
C ALA A 2 19.78 5.28 -1.79
N ASN A 3 18.95 5.98 -1.00
CA ASN A 3 19.04 6.07 0.47
C ASN A 3 20.48 6.31 1.00
N LEU A 4 21.28 7.08 0.27
CA LEU A 4 22.65 7.44 0.61
C LEU A 4 22.74 8.96 0.73
N ALA A 5 22.93 9.45 1.95
CA ALA A 5 23.23 10.87 2.19
C ALA A 5 24.64 11.20 1.68
N THR A 6 24.83 12.42 1.16
CA THR A 6 26.16 12.88 0.77
C THR A 6 26.93 13.22 2.04
N ALA A 7 28.06 12.56 2.30
CA ALA A 7 28.79 12.70 3.58
C ALA A 7 29.23 14.14 3.93
N ALA A 8 29.25 15.07 2.97
CA ALA A 8 29.62 16.47 3.16
C ALA A 8 28.41 17.44 3.13
N SER A 9 27.16 16.94 3.12
CA SER A 9 25.96 17.78 3.03
C SER A 9 25.34 18.12 4.39
N GLU A 10 26.02 17.85 5.50
CA GLU A 10 25.52 18.21 6.83
C GLU A 10 25.47 19.73 7.00
N GLN A 11 24.34 20.22 7.51
CA GLN A 11 24.15 21.61 7.89
C GLN A 11 23.53 21.64 9.29
N ILE A 12 24.23 22.29 10.23
CA ILE A 12 23.76 22.44 11.60
C ILE A 12 22.66 23.51 11.60
N LEU A 13 21.42 23.10 11.85
CA LEU A 13 20.30 24.02 12.03
C LEU A 13 20.30 24.60 13.44
N MET A 14 20.42 23.76 14.46
CA MET A 14 20.29 24.17 15.85
C MET A 14 21.16 23.28 16.74
N GLU A 15 21.89 23.88 17.67
CA GLU A 15 22.67 23.19 18.70
C GLU A 15 22.57 23.96 20.03
N PHE A 16 22.09 23.28 21.07
CA PHE A 16 22.00 23.78 22.45
C PHE A 16 22.38 22.67 23.44
N GLU A 17 22.80 23.04 24.64
CA GLU A 17 23.32 22.08 25.62
C GLU A 17 22.21 21.26 26.29
N GLN A 18 22.43 19.95 26.38
CA GLN A 18 21.66 19.03 27.22
C GLN A 18 22.42 18.84 28.54
N PRO A 19 21.86 19.24 29.69
CA PRO A 19 22.59 19.22 30.97
C PRO A 19 22.82 17.80 31.50
N TYR A 20 21.98 16.83 31.10
CA TYR A 20 22.10 15.42 31.47
C TYR A 20 21.85 14.48 30.28
N GLY A 21 22.05 13.18 30.49
CA GLY A 21 21.93 12.15 29.45
C GLY A 21 20.54 11.53 29.30
N ASN A 22 19.51 12.14 29.88
CA ASN A 22 18.12 11.67 29.88
C ASN A 22 17.16 12.84 29.64
N HIS A 23 15.94 12.53 29.19
CA HIS A 23 14.91 13.51 28.80
C HIS A 23 15.35 14.44 27.67
N ASN A 24 15.94 13.84 26.64
CA ASN A 24 16.41 14.60 25.48
C ASN A 24 15.30 14.81 24.43
N ALA A 25 14.23 14.00 24.47
CA ALA A 25 13.24 13.89 23.39
C ALA A 25 13.92 13.67 22.01
N GLY A 26 13.62 14.54 21.02
CA GLY A 26 14.28 14.56 19.72
C GLY A 26 13.42 14.11 18.53
N ASP A 27 12.11 13.89 18.73
CA ASP A 27 11.19 13.68 17.61
C ASP A 27 11.02 14.97 16.81
N MET A 28 10.77 14.85 15.50
CA MET A 28 10.67 15.99 14.59
C MET A 28 9.68 15.71 13.47
N HIS A 29 8.84 16.70 13.14
CA HIS A 29 7.85 16.61 12.07
C HIS A 29 7.66 17.96 11.39
N PHE A 30 7.32 17.93 10.11
CA PHE A 30 6.81 19.11 9.43
C PHE A 30 5.30 19.20 9.66
N GLY A 31 4.82 20.38 10.06
CA GLY A 31 3.38 20.68 10.10
C GLY A 31 2.83 20.97 8.70
N GLU A 32 1.50 20.98 8.57
CA GLU A 32 0.82 21.41 7.33
C GLU A 32 1.10 22.88 6.99
N ASP A 33 1.52 23.66 7.99
CA ASP A 33 2.01 25.03 7.82
C ASP A 33 3.40 25.13 7.15
N GLY A 34 4.04 23.99 6.88
CA GLY A 34 5.34 23.90 6.22
C GLY A 34 6.53 24.10 7.14
N TYR A 35 6.32 24.32 8.44
CA TYR A 35 7.40 24.56 9.40
C TYR A 35 7.87 23.27 10.08
N LEU A 36 9.13 23.25 10.49
CA LEU A 36 9.71 22.13 11.23
C LEU A 36 9.43 22.29 12.73
N TYR A 37 8.75 21.31 13.32
CA TYR A 37 8.52 21.18 14.75
C TYR A 37 9.54 20.21 15.37
N ILE A 38 10.05 20.55 16.55
CA ILE A 38 11.11 19.80 17.23
C ILE A 38 10.74 19.61 18.69
N ALA A 39 10.72 18.35 19.14
CA ALA A 39 10.48 18.01 20.54
C ALA A 39 11.79 18.09 21.35
N SER A 40 11.80 18.87 22.44
CA SER A 40 12.94 19.05 23.33
C SER A 40 12.52 18.79 24.78
N GLY A 41 13.11 17.78 25.41
CA GLY A 41 12.81 17.47 26.81
C GLY A 41 13.49 18.44 27.79
N ASP A 42 13.16 18.33 29.08
CA ASP A 42 13.59 19.25 30.15
C ASP A 42 15.09 19.14 30.52
N GLY A 43 15.84 18.31 29.79
CA GLY A 43 17.27 18.09 30.00
C GLY A 43 17.59 17.15 31.15
N GLY A 44 16.59 16.68 31.89
CA GLY A 44 16.70 15.60 32.86
C GLY A 44 17.52 15.91 34.10
N GLY A 45 18.23 14.88 34.58
CA GLY A 45 18.93 14.89 35.86
C GLY A 45 18.20 14.16 36.99
N SER A 46 18.95 13.92 38.07
CA SER A 46 18.43 13.25 39.26
C SER A 46 17.89 14.27 40.26
N TYR A 47 16.92 13.87 41.10
CA TYR A 47 16.33 14.63 42.22
C TYR A 47 17.37 15.43 43.05
N TRP A 48 18.65 14.99 43.09
CA TRP A 48 19.72 15.53 43.93
C TRP A 48 20.76 16.38 43.19
N ALA A 49 20.49 16.83 41.96
CA ALA A 49 21.37 17.74 41.23
C ALA A 49 21.40 19.14 41.86
N SER A 50 22.23 19.26 42.91
CA SER A 50 22.85 20.44 43.51
C SER A 50 21.99 21.61 44.00
N VAL A 51 21.89 21.65 45.33
CA VAL A 51 21.90 22.85 46.18
C VAL A 51 22.67 24.01 45.52
N GLY A 52 21.96 25.03 45.05
CA GLY A 52 22.52 26.31 44.60
C GLY A 52 22.44 26.63 43.10
N GLN A 53 21.92 25.73 42.26
CA GLN A 53 21.53 26.03 40.88
C GLN A 53 20.00 26.06 40.79
N VAL A 54 19.43 26.86 39.87
CA VAL A 54 18.00 26.73 39.53
C VAL A 54 17.79 25.27 39.14
N PRO A 55 16.84 24.53 39.76
CA PRO A 55 16.65 23.13 39.44
C PRO A 55 16.45 22.99 37.92
N PRO A 56 17.11 22.02 37.25
CA PRO A 56 16.93 21.75 35.81
C PRO A 56 15.46 21.69 35.39
N MET A 57 14.60 21.29 36.33
CA MET A 57 13.18 21.06 36.15
C MET A 57 12.35 22.35 36.05
N MET A 58 12.96 23.55 36.06
CA MET A 58 12.27 24.82 35.75
C MET A 58 12.53 25.33 34.32
N PHE A 59 13.36 24.66 33.52
CA PHE A 59 13.54 25.07 32.12
C PHE A 59 12.22 25.02 31.35
N SER A 60 11.37 24.03 31.60
CA SER A 60 10.08 23.85 30.93
C SER A 60 9.13 25.04 31.05
N GLN A 61 9.14 25.78 32.17
CA GLN A 61 8.33 26.99 32.36
C GLN A 61 9.09 28.28 32.03
N GLY A 62 10.42 28.24 32.00
CA GLY A 62 11.26 29.38 31.66
C GLY A 62 11.15 29.74 30.17
N PRO A 63 11.11 31.05 29.83
CA PRO A 63 11.05 31.49 28.44
C PRO A 63 12.43 31.50 27.76
N ASP A 64 13.52 31.54 28.53
CA ASP A 64 14.89 31.77 28.02
C ASP A 64 15.67 30.46 27.73
N ASP A 65 14.98 29.31 27.72
CA ASP A 65 15.60 27.99 27.51
C ASP A 65 14.75 27.13 26.56
N LEU A 66 15.43 26.37 25.70
CA LEU A 66 14.82 25.49 24.69
C LEU A 66 14.47 24.09 25.23
N LEU A 67 14.78 23.82 26.50
CA LEU A 67 14.46 22.56 27.18
C LEU A 67 13.02 22.55 27.70
N GLY A 68 12.37 21.41 27.57
CA GLY A 68 10.98 21.20 27.95
C GLY A 68 10.00 21.98 27.06
N LYS A 69 10.23 21.92 25.75
CA LYS A 69 9.55 22.71 24.72
C LYS A 69 9.16 21.86 23.52
N ILE A 70 8.15 22.33 22.79
CA ILE A 70 8.01 22.08 21.36
C ILE A 70 8.49 23.34 20.64
N LEU A 71 9.55 23.20 19.84
CA LEU A 71 10.12 24.29 19.05
C LEU A 71 9.52 24.27 17.65
N ARG A 72 9.48 25.43 16.98
CA ARG A 72 9.01 25.56 15.59
C ARG A 72 9.87 26.56 14.82
N ILE A 73 10.46 26.12 13.71
CA ILE A 73 11.37 26.93 12.88
C ILE A 73 11.02 26.84 11.39
N ASP A 74 11.36 27.89 10.63
CA ASP A 74 11.27 27.89 9.17
C ASP A 74 12.64 27.59 8.56
N VAL A 75 12.79 26.40 8.00
CA VAL A 75 14.04 25.93 7.37
C VAL A 75 14.15 26.32 5.89
N ASP A 76 13.05 26.74 5.26
CA ASP A 76 13.00 27.16 3.87
C ASP A 76 13.47 28.60 3.69
N THR A 77 13.37 29.40 4.75
CA THR A 77 13.84 30.79 4.77
C THR A 77 14.95 31.01 5.82
N PRO A 78 16.22 30.73 5.50
CA PRO A 78 17.34 31.05 6.39
C PRO A 78 17.37 32.54 6.77
N ALA A 79 17.56 32.84 8.05
CA ALA A 79 17.38 34.17 8.60
C ALA A 79 18.26 35.27 7.95
N GLY A 80 17.63 36.43 7.74
CA GLY A 80 18.28 37.74 7.72
C GLY A 80 18.40 38.33 9.13
N VAL A 81 18.96 39.53 9.26
CA VAL A 81 19.34 40.14 10.56
C VAL A 81 18.14 40.54 11.46
N ASP A 82 16.91 40.58 10.92
CA ASP A 82 15.73 41.16 11.62
C ASP A 82 14.64 40.13 12.03
N THR A 83 14.82 38.83 11.75
CA THR A 83 13.88 37.73 12.14
C THR A 83 14.61 36.50 12.68
N GLY A 84 15.87 36.66 13.07
CA GLY A 84 16.72 35.58 13.56
C GLY A 84 16.46 35.21 15.03
N PRO A 85 17.04 34.09 15.49
CA PRO A 85 16.90 33.60 16.86
C PRO A 85 17.53 34.56 17.88
N ASP A 86 16.85 34.77 19.01
CA ASP A 86 17.30 35.70 20.06
C ASP A 86 18.06 35.02 21.21
N CYS A 87 17.96 33.69 21.34
CA CYS A 87 18.70 32.88 22.31
C CYS A 87 20.14 32.52 21.91
N ASN A 88 20.69 33.13 20.85
CA ASN A 88 22.08 32.97 20.39
C ASN A 88 22.52 31.49 20.28
N ILE A 89 21.77 30.75 19.47
CA ILE A 89 21.97 29.31 19.24
C ILE A 89 22.96 29.09 18.08
N ALA A 90 23.87 28.13 18.23
CA ALA A 90 24.71 27.70 17.13
C ALA A 90 23.83 27.09 16.01
N GLY A 91 24.13 27.46 14.76
CA GLY A 91 23.29 27.12 13.60
C GLY A 91 22.13 28.08 13.33
N GLY A 92 21.84 28.99 14.27
CA GLY A 92 20.69 29.90 14.24
C GLY A 92 20.52 30.81 13.01
N THR A 93 21.52 30.91 12.14
CA THR A 93 21.43 31.64 10.86
C THR A 93 20.87 30.81 9.72
N ASN A 94 20.62 29.51 9.93
CA ASN A 94 20.22 28.54 8.90
C ASN A 94 18.71 28.29 8.83
N TYR A 95 17.94 28.97 9.68
CA TYR A 95 16.48 28.97 9.69
C TYR A 95 16.00 30.37 10.07
N SER A 96 14.70 30.66 9.96
CA SER A 96 14.07 31.84 10.54
C SER A 96 12.91 31.46 11.47
N ILE A 97 12.33 32.46 12.14
CA ILE A 97 11.26 32.26 13.11
C ILE A 97 9.89 32.42 12.43
N PRO A 98 9.04 31.37 12.43
CA PRO A 98 7.68 31.44 11.93
C PRO A 98 6.79 32.42 12.72
N PRO A 99 5.87 33.13 12.07
CA PRO A 99 4.88 33.95 12.77
C PRO A 99 3.97 33.10 13.66
N GLY A 100 3.69 33.56 14.88
CA GLY A 100 2.80 32.88 15.82
C GLY A 100 3.49 31.86 16.73
N ASN A 101 4.82 31.91 16.87
CA ASN A 101 5.49 31.29 18.01
C ASN A 101 5.19 32.06 19.31
N ALA A 102 5.48 31.47 20.47
CA ALA A 102 5.05 31.98 21.78
C ALA A 102 5.63 33.37 22.12
N PHE A 103 6.87 33.65 21.68
CA PHE A 103 7.62 34.84 22.13
C PHE A 103 7.97 35.85 21.03
N THR A 104 7.41 35.72 19.82
CA THR A 104 7.78 36.52 18.62
C THR A 104 7.64 38.04 18.82
N ASN A 105 8.67 38.70 19.37
CA ASN A 105 8.68 40.16 19.53
C ASN A 105 10.07 40.81 19.59
N GLY A 106 11.15 40.09 19.31
CA GLY A 106 12.44 40.70 18.96
C GLY A 106 13.09 41.55 20.05
N ALA A 107 12.76 41.34 21.33
CA ALA A 107 13.35 42.08 22.44
C ALA A 107 13.37 41.29 23.77
N GLY A 108 14.01 40.12 23.79
CA GLY A 108 14.58 39.52 25.01
C GLY A 108 13.56 39.11 26.09
N ASN A 109 12.41 38.57 25.69
CA ASN A 109 11.40 38.00 26.58
C ASN A 109 11.16 36.50 26.30
N GLY A 110 12.19 35.78 25.89
CA GLY A 110 12.15 34.34 25.65
C GLY A 110 12.55 33.94 24.24
N CYS A 111 13.01 32.70 24.10
CA CYS A 111 13.50 32.14 22.86
C CYS A 111 12.40 32.08 21.79
N ASP A 112 12.61 32.78 20.69
CA ASP A 112 11.64 32.93 19.61
C ASP A 112 11.27 31.59 18.91
N GLU A 113 12.08 30.54 19.06
CA GLU A 113 11.81 29.19 18.52
C GLU A 113 10.72 28.45 19.29
N ILE A 114 10.40 28.88 20.51
CA ILE A 114 9.43 28.20 21.36
C ILE A 114 8.03 28.37 20.78
N TRP A 115 7.40 27.24 20.43
CA TRP A 115 6.00 27.20 20.02
C TRP A 115 5.10 26.77 21.17
N ALA A 116 5.46 25.72 21.91
CA ALA A 116 4.80 25.33 23.16
C ALA A 116 5.82 25.02 24.24
N PHE A 117 5.39 25.08 25.50
CA PHE A 117 6.24 24.87 26.65
C PHE A 117 5.53 24.11 27.76
N GLY A 118 6.24 23.82 28.84
CA GLY A 118 5.70 23.05 29.94
C GLY A 118 5.54 21.56 29.64
N VAL A 119 6.38 21.00 28.76
CA VAL A 119 6.51 19.54 28.59
C VAL A 119 7.75 19.03 29.32
N ARG A 120 7.76 17.75 29.68
CA ARG A 120 8.85 17.09 30.41
C ARG A 120 9.80 16.36 29.49
N ASN A 121 9.32 15.34 28.80
CA ASN A 121 10.04 14.52 27.86
C ASN A 121 9.07 14.05 26.76
N PRO A 122 8.68 14.96 25.83
CA PRO A 122 7.79 14.65 24.71
C PRO A 122 8.45 13.62 23.80
N TRP A 123 8.23 12.33 24.08
CA TRP A 123 8.99 11.23 23.50
C TRP A 123 8.65 11.03 22.03
N ARG A 124 7.36 11.15 21.70
CA ARG A 124 6.83 11.13 20.33
C ARG A 124 5.72 12.14 20.19
N PHE A 125 5.67 12.78 19.03
CA PHE A 125 4.51 13.55 18.62
C PHE A 125 4.24 13.31 17.14
N SER A 126 3.04 13.66 16.69
CA SER A 126 2.63 13.52 15.30
C SER A 126 1.57 14.55 14.94
N PHE A 127 1.45 14.85 13.65
CA PHE A 127 0.27 15.53 13.11
C PHE A 127 -0.69 14.51 12.50
N ASP A 128 -1.97 14.67 12.77
CA ASP A 128 -3.02 13.94 12.08
C ASP A 128 -3.19 14.49 10.67
N ARG A 129 -2.97 13.65 9.65
CA ARG A 129 -3.02 14.03 8.23
C ARG A 129 -4.41 14.44 7.73
N ALA A 130 -5.47 14.19 8.51
CA ALA A 130 -6.84 14.53 8.09
C ALA A 130 -7.28 15.94 8.49
N ASP A 131 -6.78 16.45 9.63
CA ASP A 131 -7.23 17.72 10.19
C ASP A 131 -6.09 18.62 10.69
N GLY A 132 -4.83 18.21 10.47
CA GLY A 132 -3.62 18.90 10.92
C GLY A 132 -3.47 18.99 12.44
N SER A 133 -4.28 18.29 13.23
CA SER A 133 -4.19 18.33 14.70
C SER A 133 -2.92 17.65 15.20
N GLY A 134 -2.28 18.24 16.20
CA GLY A 134 -1.08 17.68 16.80
C GLY A 134 -1.38 16.85 18.03
N TRP A 135 -0.62 15.76 18.19
CA TRP A 135 -0.70 14.81 19.31
C TRP A 135 0.68 14.61 19.89
N ILE A 136 0.86 14.83 21.19
CA ILE A 136 2.15 14.76 21.87
C ILE A 136 2.02 13.79 23.04
N ALA A 137 2.80 12.71 23.05
CA ALA A 137 2.92 11.85 24.22
C ALA A 137 4.11 12.29 25.06
N ASP A 138 3.82 12.81 26.25
CA ASP A 138 4.81 13.36 27.16
C ASP A 138 5.05 12.45 28.35
N VAL A 139 6.32 12.09 28.56
CA VAL A 139 6.72 11.14 29.60
C VAL A 139 6.82 11.83 30.95
N GLY A 140 6.03 11.35 31.90
CA GLY A 140 5.93 11.84 33.27
C GLY A 140 7.12 11.54 34.17
N GLN A 141 7.08 12.06 35.39
CA GLN A 141 8.15 11.90 36.38
C GLN A 141 8.02 10.64 37.21
N SER A 142 6.88 10.42 37.87
CA SER A 142 6.69 9.25 38.76
C SER A 142 5.24 8.84 38.95
N GLU A 143 4.28 9.67 38.56
CA GLU A 143 2.88 9.45 38.92
C GLU A 143 1.96 9.41 37.69
N TRP A 144 2.19 10.27 36.69
CA TRP A 144 1.28 10.44 35.56
C TRP A 144 2.00 10.59 34.23
N GLU A 145 1.59 9.80 33.24
CA GLU A 145 1.91 10.03 31.83
C GLU A 145 0.78 10.79 31.14
N GLU A 146 1.06 11.51 30.06
CA GLU A 146 0.02 12.29 29.37
C GLU A 146 0.12 12.26 27.85
N VAL A 147 -1.04 12.44 27.21
CA VAL A 147 -1.18 12.75 25.78
C VAL A 147 -1.81 14.14 25.69
N ASN A 148 -1.06 15.08 25.14
CA ASN A 148 -1.51 16.43 24.83
C ASN A 148 -2.01 16.51 23.38
N ARG A 149 -3.03 17.35 23.12
CA ARG A 149 -3.58 17.56 21.77
C ARG A 149 -3.81 19.04 21.50
N PHE A 150 -3.57 19.48 20.27
CA PHE A 150 -3.91 20.81 19.79
C PHE A 150 -4.51 20.78 18.38
N ALA A 151 -5.34 21.76 18.03
CA ALA A 151 -5.96 21.85 16.70
C ALA A 151 -4.99 22.44 15.65
N ALA A 152 -5.21 22.15 14.37
CA ALA A 152 -4.50 22.83 13.30
C ALA A 152 -4.65 24.36 13.39
N GLY A 153 -3.60 25.07 13.00
CA GLY A 153 -3.58 26.54 13.05
C GLY A 153 -3.56 27.14 14.46
N THR A 154 -3.40 26.33 15.51
CA THR A 154 -3.21 26.84 16.88
C THR A 154 -2.00 27.76 16.93
N VAL A 155 -2.21 28.98 17.43
CA VAL A 155 -1.11 29.93 17.69
C VAL A 155 -0.32 29.41 18.88
N GLY A 156 1.01 29.50 18.81
CA GLY A 156 1.90 29.06 19.87
C GLY A 156 1.68 29.81 21.18
N GLY A 157 2.28 29.29 22.25
CA GLY A 157 2.10 29.72 23.63
C GLY A 157 1.36 28.72 24.51
N LEU A 158 1.09 27.51 24.01
CA LEU A 158 0.50 26.43 24.82
C LEU A 158 1.44 26.06 25.97
N ASN A 159 0.87 25.88 27.16
CA ASN A 159 1.58 25.54 28.38
C ASN A 159 1.01 24.29 29.04
N TYR A 160 1.66 23.15 28.85
CA TYR A 160 1.25 21.85 29.41
C TYR A 160 1.63 21.68 30.90
N GLY A 161 2.30 22.68 31.47
CA GLY A 161 2.38 22.87 32.91
C GLY A 161 3.51 22.16 33.63
N TRP A 162 4.27 21.26 33.01
CA TRP A 162 5.48 20.72 33.64
C TRP A 162 6.50 21.84 33.96
N SER A 163 7.10 21.92 35.14
CA SER A 163 7.02 21.00 36.30
C SER A 163 6.05 21.43 37.41
N CYS A 164 5.16 22.38 37.14
CA CYS A 164 4.08 22.76 38.04
C CYS A 164 2.98 21.70 38.11
N ARG A 165 2.78 20.95 37.03
CA ARG A 165 1.82 19.86 36.91
C ARG A 165 2.46 18.62 36.29
N GLU A 166 1.86 17.48 36.56
CA GLU A 166 2.12 16.19 35.91
C GLU A 166 0.74 15.61 35.58
N GLY A 167 0.35 15.59 34.31
CA GLY A 167 -1.04 15.46 33.92
C GLY A 167 -1.89 16.62 34.43
N THR A 168 -3.11 16.30 34.88
CA THR A 168 -4.00 17.30 35.49
C THR A 168 -3.66 17.62 36.96
N HIS A 169 -2.62 16.99 37.52
CA HIS A 169 -2.34 17.03 38.95
C HIS A 169 -1.27 18.05 39.32
N ALA A 170 -1.45 18.76 40.44
CA ALA A 170 -0.44 19.68 40.93
C ALA A 170 0.80 18.89 41.40
N ALA A 171 1.96 19.17 40.81
CA ALA A 171 3.20 18.49 41.15
C ALA A 171 3.55 18.61 42.66
N SER A 172 3.09 19.68 43.31
CA SER A 172 3.27 19.91 44.77
C SER A 172 2.59 18.87 45.67
N GLU A 173 1.65 18.09 45.13
CA GLU A 173 1.01 16.99 45.84
C GLU A 173 1.96 15.78 46.02
N TYR A 174 2.92 15.63 45.12
CA TYR A 174 3.85 14.49 45.07
C TYR A 174 5.28 14.88 45.42
N TYR A 175 5.67 16.13 45.12
CA TYR A 175 7.04 16.59 45.19
C TYR A 175 7.15 17.82 46.09
N ASN A 176 7.80 17.71 47.24
CA ASN A 176 7.91 18.81 48.21
C ASN A 176 9.21 19.63 48.08
N PHE A 177 9.99 19.36 47.05
CA PHE A 177 11.35 19.86 46.87
C PHE A 177 11.49 20.80 45.65
N TYR A 178 10.43 20.99 44.86
CA TYR A 178 10.39 21.99 43.80
C TYR A 178 10.02 23.38 44.33
N ASP A 179 10.49 24.40 43.61
CA ASP A 179 10.03 25.77 43.78
C ASP A 179 8.81 26.01 42.90
N TYR A 180 7.64 26.16 43.53
CA TYR A 180 6.38 26.39 42.86
C TYR A 180 6.03 27.88 42.70
N THR A 181 6.96 28.80 42.98
CA THR A 181 6.68 30.25 42.92
C THR A 181 6.34 30.77 41.52
N LEU A 182 6.79 30.09 40.46
CA LEU A 182 6.43 30.43 39.07
C LEU A 182 5.11 29.78 38.60
N CYS A 183 4.55 28.88 39.40
CA CYS A 183 3.35 28.15 39.02
C CYS A 183 2.10 29.02 39.08
N GLN A 184 1.28 28.88 38.06
CA GLN A 184 0.02 29.57 37.88
C GLN A 184 -1.14 28.73 38.42
N PRO A 185 -2.34 29.30 38.59
CA PRO A 185 -3.55 28.52 38.85
C PRO A 185 -3.82 27.51 37.73
N ALA A 186 -4.49 26.39 38.04
CA ALA A 186 -4.77 25.32 37.08
C ALA A 186 -5.36 25.80 35.74
N SER A 187 -6.20 26.84 35.77
CA SER A 187 -6.82 27.44 34.58
C SER A 187 -5.87 28.15 33.61
N ALA A 188 -4.59 28.25 33.94
CA ALA A 188 -3.55 28.86 33.10
C ALA A 188 -2.74 27.83 32.30
N TYR A 189 -3.08 26.54 32.43
CA TYR A 189 -2.44 25.44 31.73
C TYR A 189 -3.41 24.82 30.72
N ASP A 190 -2.86 24.35 29.62
CA ASP A 190 -3.58 23.55 28.64
C ASP A 190 -3.65 22.11 29.15
N GLU A 191 -4.88 21.60 29.28
CA GLU A 191 -5.10 20.27 29.86
C GLU A 191 -4.75 19.16 28.85
N PRO A 192 -4.18 18.04 29.31
CA PRO A 192 -3.95 16.90 28.44
C PRO A 192 -5.28 16.33 27.93
N ALA A 193 -5.25 15.80 26.71
CA ALA A 193 -6.37 15.07 26.12
C ALA A 193 -6.57 13.70 26.79
N TYR A 194 -5.52 13.14 27.37
CA TYR A 194 -5.56 11.88 28.11
C TYR A 194 -4.41 11.78 29.12
N GLU A 195 -4.64 11.12 30.26
CA GLU A 195 -3.62 10.88 31.28
C GLU A 195 -3.67 9.43 31.80
N LEU A 196 -2.52 8.91 32.22
CA LEU A 196 -2.36 7.55 32.73
C LEU A 196 -1.60 7.52 34.05
N SER A 197 -2.15 6.82 35.03
CA SER A 197 -1.51 6.67 36.33
C SER A 197 -0.44 5.58 36.30
N HIS A 198 0.72 5.82 36.91
CA HIS A 198 1.73 4.77 37.12
C HIS A 198 1.22 3.64 38.04
N SER A 199 0.13 3.85 38.76
CA SER A 199 -0.53 2.79 39.55
C SER A 199 -1.07 1.63 38.71
N THR A 200 -1.21 1.80 37.38
CA THR A 200 -1.69 0.78 36.45
C THR A 200 -0.58 0.00 35.73
N SER A 201 0.66 0.04 36.24
CA SER A 201 1.90 -0.57 35.68
C SER A 201 2.48 0.12 34.44
N ASP A 202 1.88 1.25 34.04
CA ASP A 202 2.47 2.20 33.11
C ASP A 202 3.64 2.95 33.78
N CYS A 203 4.61 3.39 32.99
CA CYS A 203 5.82 4.04 33.50
C CYS A 203 6.48 5.03 32.52
N SER A 204 6.14 4.96 31.24
CA SER A 204 6.78 5.71 30.16
C SER A 204 5.96 5.55 28.88
N ILE A 205 5.10 6.52 28.61
CA ILE A 205 4.22 6.51 27.45
C ILE A 205 5.05 6.58 26.17
N THR A 206 4.65 5.78 25.19
CA THR A 206 5.19 5.80 23.83
C THR A 206 4.09 6.29 22.91
N GLY A 207 4.15 7.56 22.51
CA GLY A 207 3.23 8.13 21.53
C GLY A 207 3.41 7.53 20.15
N GLY A 208 2.33 7.59 19.36
CA GLY A 208 2.31 7.16 17.98
C GLY A 208 1.55 8.14 17.11
N PHE A 209 0.65 7.62 16.28
CA PHE A 209 -0.02 8.36 15.20
C PHE A 209 -1.52 8.10 15.23
N VAL A 210 -2.31 9.03 14.70
CA VAL A 210 -3.69 8.74 14.30
C VAL A 210 -3.64 7.84 13.07
N TYR A 211 -4.30 6.69 13.11
CA TYR A 211 -4.31 5.76 11.98
C TYR A 211 -5.10 6.36 10.82
N ARG A 212 -4.42 6.55 9.69
CA ARG A 212 -4.99 7.02 8.41
C ARG A 212 -4.73 6.04 7.27
N GLY A 213 -4.37 4.80 7.63
CA GLY A 213 -4.23 3.69 6.70
C GLY A 213 -5.57 3.30 6.08
N THR A 214 -5.48 2.56 4.99
CA THR A 214 -6.61 2.20 4.14
C THR A 214 -6.78 0.70 3.99
N GLN A 215 -5.83 -0.09 4.51
CA GLN A 215 -5.87 -1.54 4.50
C GLN A 215 -6.93 -2.11 5.45
N TYR A 216 -7.32 -1.36 6.49
CA TYR A 216 -8.26 -1.82 7.51
C TYR A 216 -9.36 -0.79 7.75
N LEU A 217 -10.62 -1.22 7.69
CA LEU A 217 -11.80 -0.34 7.80
C LEU A 217 -12.13 0.03 9.24
N ASP A 218 -11.64 -0.73 10.21
CA ASP A 218 -11.96 -0.59 11.65
C ASP A 218 -10.97 0.29 12.44
N LEU A 219 -9.89 0.73 11.81
CA LEU A 219 -8.82 1.50 12.45
C LEU A 219 -8.81 3.02 12.21
N PRO A 220 -9.34 3.58 11.09
CA PRO A 220 -9.26 5.01 10.79
C PRO A 220 -9.73 5.93 11.93
N GLY A 221 -8.93 6.97 12.20
CA GLY A 221 -9.23 8.01 13.19
C GLY A 221 -8.87 7.66 14.64
N ALA A 222 -8.39 6.44 14.91
CA ALA A 222 -7.89 6.07 16.23
C ALA A 222 -6.45 6.55 16.45
N TYR A 223 -6.17 7.24 17.56
CA TYR A 223 -4.80 7.58 17.96
C TYR A 223 -4.12 6.39 18.63
N PHE A 224 -3.09 5.83 18.01
CA PHE A 224 -2.34 4.68 18.52
C PHE A 224 -1.17 5.12 19.40
N PHE A 225 -1.06 4.48 20.56
CA PHE A 225 0.03 4.69 21.50
C PHE A 225 0.30 3.41 22.30
N SER A 226 1.34 3.45 23.12
CA SER A 226 1.79 2.34 23.95
C SER A 226 2.44 2.84 25.24
N ASP A 227 2.94 1.95 26.08
CA ASP A 227 3.87 2.25 27.17
C ASP A 227 5.10 1.33 27.10
N TYR A 228 6.28 1.85 27.43
CA TYR A 228 7.54 1.11 27.32
C TYR A 228 7.63 -0.04 28.34
N CYS A 229 7.10 0.12 29.55
CA CYS A 229 7.06 -0.92 30.58
C CYS A 229 5.97 -1.95 30.33
N ARG A 230 4.92 -1.59 29.60
CA ARG A 230 3.75 -2.44 29.39
C ARG A 230 3.63 -2.90 27.93
N PRO A 231 3.67 -4.22 27.65
CA PRO A 231 3.57 -4.74 26.29
C PRO A 231 2.12 -4.69 25.78
N SER A 232 1.61 -3.50 25.45
CA SER A 232 0.25 -3.29 24.96
C SER A 232 0.19 -2.18 23.92
N ILE A 233 -0.57 -2.40 22.85
CA ILE A 233 -0.98 -1.33 21.94
C ILE A 233 -2.32 -0.78 22.44
N ARG A 234 -2.49 0.52 22.43
CA ARG A 234 -3.70 1.19 22.90
C ARG A 234 -4.16 2.23 21.89
N THR A 235 -5.46 2.48 21.88
CA THR A 235 -6.07 3.50 21.04
C THR A 235 -6.86 4.49 21.87
N LEU A 236 -6.84 5.75 21.47
CA LEU A 236 -7.81 6.77 21.89
C LEU A 236 -8.77 7.03 20.73
N THR A 237 -10.07 7.00 21.01
CA THR A 237 -11.14 7.25 20.02
C THR A 237 -12.24 8.11 20.64
N GLY A 238 -12.96 8.88 19.84
CA GLY A 238 -14.05 9.73 20.32
C GLY A 238 -13.87 11.19 19.90
N SER A 239 -14.66 12.08 20.51
CA SER A 239 -14.49 13.53 20.30
C SER A 239 -13.24 14.02 21.03
N PRO A 240 -12.58 15.10 20.56
CA PRO A 240 -11.38 15.66 21.21
C PRO A 240 -11.50 15.88 22.72
N ASP A 241 -12.67 16.30 23.21
CA ASP A 241 -12.91 16.59 24.63
C ASP A 241 -13.34 15.36 25.45
N ASN A 242 -13.51 14.19 24.81
CA ASN A 242 -14.00 12.98 25.45
C ASN A 242 -13.49 11.74 24.71
N LEU A 243 -12.18 11.52 24.81
CA LEU A 243 -11.51 10.34 24.27
C LEU A 243 -11.69 9.14 25.19
N ALA A 244 -11.97 7.99 24.60
CA ALA A 244 -12.04 6.70 25.27
C ALA A 244 -10.82 5.85 24.90
N GLU A 245 -10.14 5.34 25.93
CA GLU A 245 -9.07 4.35 25.74
C GLU A 245 -9.65 2.97 25.43
N THR A 246 -9.12 2.31 24.42
CA THR A 246 -9.23 0.87 24.24
C THR A 246 -7.86 0.23 24.25
N THR A 247 -7.65 -0.75 25.14
CA THR A 247 -6.47 -1.62 25.05
C THR A 247 -6.68 -2.63 23.93
N VAL A 248 -5.87 -2.52 22.88
CA VAL A 248 -5.80 -3.50 21.80
C VAL A 248 -4.78 -4.55 22.23
N LEU A 249 -5.23 -5.76 22.56
CA LEU A 249 -4.32 -6.86 22.85
C LEU A 249 -3.82 -7.44 21.51
N PRO A 250 -2.56 -7.19 21.10
CA PRO A 250 -2.04 -7.83 19.91
C PRO A 250 -2.09 -9.35 20.07
N THR A 251 -2.38 -10.06 18.98
CA THR A 251 -2.29 -11.53 18.91
C THR A 251 -0.83 -12.02 19.01
N GLY A 252 0.15 -11.11 19.08
CA GLY A 252 1.56 -11.34 19.42
C GLY A 252 2.05 -10.42 20.55
N SER A 253 3.25 -10.65 21.10
CA SER A 253 3.82 -9.80 22.15
C SER A 253 4.83 -8.80 21.56
N ILE A 254 4.65 -7.51 21.81
CA ILE A 254 5.67 -6.47 21.56
C ILE A 254 6.22 -6.02 22.92
N ALA A 255 7.48 -6.35 23.20
CA ALA A 255 8.11 -6.06 24.48
C ALA A 255 8.97 -4.80 24.40
N SER A 256 8.79 -3.84 25.31
CA SER A 256 9.48 -2.54 25.23
C SER A 256 9.24 -1.83 23.89
N PRO A 257 7.97 -1.60 23.51
CA PRO A 257 7.63 -0.76 22.37
C PRO A 257 8.23 0.63 22.62
N SER A 258 8.98 1.14 21.65
CA SER A 258 9.74 2.40 21.82
C SER A 258 9.40 3.45 20.79
N THR A 259 8.71 3.09 19.72
CA THR A 259 8.22 4.04 18.71
C THR A 259 7.14 3.41 17.86
N PHE A 260 6.34 4.28 17.25
CA PHE A 260 5.55 3.95 16.08
C PHE A 260 6.20 4.55 14.82
N GLY A 261 5.73 4.14 13.66
CA GLY A 261 6.01 4.77 12.37
C GLY A 261 4.82 4.61 11.44
N GLU A 262 4.70 5.49 10.47
CA GLU A 262 3.66 5.49 9.45
C GLU A 262 4.33 5.35 8.08
N ASP A 263 3.76 4.54 7.18
CA ASP A 263 4.20 4.51 5.78
C ASP A 263 3.39 5.50 4.90
N VAL A 264 3.76 5.58 3.62
CA VAL A 264 3.14 6.53 2.68
C VAL A 264 1.64 6.32 2.50
N LEU A 265 1.12 5.12 2.81
CA LEU A 265 -0.29 4.75 2.70
C LEU A 265 -1.06 4.97 4.01
N GLY A 266 -0.40 5.46 5.06
CA GLY A 266 -1.00 5.66 6.39
C GLY A 266 -1.00 4.41 7.27
N GLU A 267 -0.38 3.31 6.82
CA GLU A 267 -0.31 2.10 7.63
C GLU A 267 0.70 2.26 8.76
N LEU A 268 0.32 1.79 9.94
CA LEU A 268 1.13 1.97 11.14
C LEU A 268 2.00 0.75 11.45
N TYR A 269 3.17 1.06 11.98
CA TYR A 269 4.16 0.11 12.44
C TYR A 269 4.56 0.46 13.87
N VAL A 270 4.99 -0.53 14.63
CA VAL A 270 5.51 -0.38 15.98
C VAL A 270 6.82 -1.12 16.10
N ALA A 271 7.80 -0.47 16.72
CA ALA A 271 9.14 -1.03 16.91
C ALA A 271 9.40 -1.38 18.36
N SER A 272 10.03 -2.54 18.55
CA SER A 272 10.36 -3.12 19.84
C SER A 272 11.85 -2.92 20.11
N LEU A 273 12.21 -2.09 21.08
CA LEU A 273 13.62 -1.77 21.36
C LEU A 273 14.40 -3.01 21.82
N SER A 274 13.75 -3.86 22.61
CA SER A 274 14.39 -5.04 23.21
C SER A 274 14.76 -6.13 22.19
N SER A 275 13.96 -6.28 21.13
CA SER A 275 14.13 -7.33 20.12
C SER A 275 14.67 -6.81 18.78
N GLY A 276 14.64 -5.49 18.55
CA GLY A 276 14.98 -4.88 17.26
C GLY A 276 13.98 -5.18 16.14
N THR A 277 12.75 -5.61 16.48
CA THR A 277 11.72 -5.95 15.49
C THR A 277 10.80 -4.78 15.22
N VAL A 278 10.46 -4.57 13.95
CA VAL A 278 9.38 -3.70 13.50
C VAL A 278 8.19 -4.58 13.08
N SER A 279 7.01 -4.30 13.62
CA SER A 279 5.77 -5.03 13.33
C SER A 279 4.73 -4.07 12.75
N ARG A 280 4.00 -4.50 11.72
CA ARG A 280 2.85 -3.75 11.20
C ARG A 280 1.64 -3.96 12.10
N ILE A 281 0.86 -2.91 12.32
CA ILE A 281 -0.44 -2.97 12.99
C ILE A 281 -1.48 -3.45 11.98
N ALA A 282 -2.29 -4.42 12.37
CA ALA A 282 -3.35 -4.98 11.53
C ALA A 282 -4.70 -4.87 12.24
N GLY A 283 -5.71 -4.41 11.51
CA GLY A 283 -7.10 -4.38 11.97
C GLY A 283 -7.79 -5.73 11.83
N SER A 284 -9.03 -5.77 12.28
CA SER A 284 -9.90 -6.95 12.21
C SER A 284 -10.75 -6.99 10.94
N GLU A 285 -10.96 -5.85 10.29
CA GLU A 285 -11.77 -5.71 9.08
C GLU A 285 -10.88 -5.27 7.92
N PRO A 286 -10.13 -6.19 7.27
CA PRO A 286 -9.32 -5.85 6.12
C PRO A 286 -10.23 -5.33 5.00
N ARG A 287 -9.85 -4.21 4.40
CA ARG A 287 -10.51 -3.69 3.23
C ARG A 287 -10.37 -4.70 2.08
N PRO A 288 -11.45 -5.00 1.34
CA PRO A 288 -11.32 -5.76 0.11
C PRO A 288 -10.38 -5.03 -0.85
N THR A 289 -9.29 -5.68 -1.26
CA THR A 289 -8.37 -5.20 -2.29
C THR A 289 -8.77 -5.68 -3.68
N THR A 290 -9.89 -6.40 -3.76
CA THR A 290 -10.44 -6.97 -4.99
C THR A 290 -11.96 -6.96 -4.85
N ALA A 291 -12.64 -6.37 -5.81
CA ALA A 291 -14.09 -6.41 -5.87
C ALA A 291 -14.57 -7.69 -6.55
N VAL A 292 -15.52 -8.37 -5.95
CA VAL A 292 -16.30 -9.43 -6.59
C VAL A 292 -17.42 -8.82 -7.44
N VAL A 293 -17.48 -9.21 -8.71
CA VAL A 293 -18.53 -8.88 -9.67
C VAL A 293 -19.31 -10.15 -9.94
N SER A 294 -20.52 -10.26 -9.38
CA SER A 294 -21.30 -11.50 -9.47
C SER A 294 -22.02 -11.64 -10.81
N LYS A 295 -22.10 -12.87 -11.33
CA LYS A 295 -22.85 -13.16 -12.55
C LYS A 295 -24.35 -13.01 -12.30
N THR A 296 -25.03 -12.29 -13.20
CA THR A 296 -26.49 -12.19 -13.21
C THR A 296 -27.10 -12.99 -14.35
N LEU A 297 -28.29 -13.55 -14.11
CA LEU A 297 -29.14 -14.17 -15.15
C LEU A 297 -30.20 -13.21 -15.70
N SER A 298 -30.32 -12.03 -15.10
CA SER A 298 -31.26 -10.99 -15.49
C SER A 298 -30.52 -9.66 -15.49
N ALA A 299 -30.28 -9.13 -16.68
CA ALA A 299 -29.70 -7.81 -16.85
C ALA A 299 -30.56 -6.75 -16.13
N PRO A 300 -29.95 -5.85 -15.33
CA PRO A 300 -30.64 -4.65 -14.85
C PRO A 300 -31.01 -3.74 -16.03
N ALA A 301 -32.11 -3.01 -15.90
CA ALA A 301 -32.45 -1.94 -16.81
C ALA A 301 -31.55 -0.73 -16.53
N ILE A 302 -31.05 -0.08 -17.58
CA ILE A 302 -30.30 1.17 -17.43
C ILE A 302 -31.29 2.33 -17.48
N ASP A 303 -31.98 2.56 -16.36
CA ASP A 303 -33.02 3.59 -16.26
C ASP A 303 -32.96 4.45 -14.99
N GLY A 304 -32.00 4.18 -14.10
CA GLY A 304 -31.78 4.92 -12.86
C GLY A 304 -32.73 4.49 -11.74
N VAL A 305 -33.37 3.33 -11.88
CA VAL A 305 -34.22 2.70 -10.85
C VAL A 305 -33.55 1.41 -10.40
N ILE A 306 -33.25 1.32 -9.10
CA ILE A 306 -32.59 0.13 -8.53
C ILE A 306 -33.50 -1.10 -8.67
N ASP A 307 -33.12 -1.99 -9.60
CA ASP A 307 -33.77 -3.27 -9.86
C ASP A 307 -33.48 -4.36 -8.83
N ALA A 308 -34.35 -5.36 -8.77
CA ALA A 308 -34.14 -6.58 -7.99
C ALA A 308 -32.93 -7.42 -8.46
N ALA A 309 -32.41 -7.17 -9.66
CA ALA A 309 -31.16 -7.80 -10.12
C ALA A 309 -29.98 -7.48 -9.19
N TRP A 310 -30.01 -6.31 -8.53
CA TRP A 310 -28.97 -5.84 -7.63
C TRP A 310 -29.03 -6.44 -6.21
N ASP A 311 -30.10 -7.13 -5.83
CA ASP A 311 -30.33 -7.60 -4.43
C ASP A 311 -29.27 -8.59 -3.92
N GLY A 312 -28.59 -9.29 -4.83
CA GLY A 312 -27.53 -10.27 -4.52
C GLY A 312 -26.11 -9.78 -4.79
N ALA A 313 -25.95 -8.59 -5.37
CA ALA A 313 -24.62 -8.05 -5.67
C ALA A 313 -23.92 -7.57 -4.40
N THR A 314 -22.61 -7.78 -4.31
CA THR A 314 -21.80 -7.22 -3.22
C THR A 314 -21.82 -5.71 -3.30
N GLU A 315 -22.15 -5.06 -2.17
CA GLU A 315 -22.13 -3.61 -2.04
C GLU A 315 -20.83 -3.15 -1.38
N TYR A 316 -20.17 -2.19 -2.03
CA TYR A 316 -18.96 -1.56 -1.55
C TYR A 316 -19.27 -0.12 -1.15
N THR A 317 -18.86 0.26 0.06
CA THR A 317 -18.99 1.63 0.56
C THR A 317 -17.73 2.43 0.24
N MET A 318 -17.92 3.68 -0.21
CA MET A 318 -16.88 4.66 -0.47
C MET A 318 -17.00 5.81 0.54
N ASN A 319 -16.32 5.69 1.68
CA ASN A 319 -16.44 6.68 2.75
C ASN A 319 -15.11 7.05 3.45
N ASN A 320 -13.98 6.45 3.06
CA ASN A 320 -12.73 6.53 3.82
C ASN A 320 -11.47 6.91 3.00
N ASN A 321 -11.55 7.01 1.67
CA ASN A 321 -10.43 7.43 0.81
C ASN A 321 -10.67 8.82 0.24
N LEU A 322 -10.67 9.82 1.11
CA LEU A 322 -10.65 11.20 0.65
C LEU A 322 -9.26 11.49 0.07
N VAL A 323 -9.18 11.72 -1.24
CA VAL A 323 -7.91 12.06 -1.88
C VAL A 323 -7.75 13.56 -2.10
N ILE A 324 -8.86 14.31 -2.08
CA ILE A 324 -8.92 15.77 -2.17
C ILE A 324 -10.03 16.27 -1.25
N GLY A 325 -9.80 17.41 -0.59
CA GLY A 325 -10.71 18.02 0.40
C GLY A 325 -10.19 17.89 1.84
N THR A 326 -10.82 18.61 2.78
CA THR A 326 -10.53 18.53 4.23
C THR A 326 -11.84 18.65 5.01
N GLY A 327 -12.13 17.80 6.01
CA GLY A 327 -13.35 17.98 6.81
C GLY A 327 -13.85 16.79 7.65
N VAL A 328 -14.84 17.08 8.51
CA VAL A 328 -15.57 16.11 9.36
C VAL A 328 -16.99 15.82 8.87
N LEU A 329 -17.41 16.45 7.76
CA LEU A 329 -18.79 16.41 7.28
C LEU A 329 -19.03 15.38 6.16
N PHE A 330 -18.00 14.66 5.70
CA PHE A 330 -18.12 13.74 4.56
C PHE A 330 -19.29 12.75 4.65
N GLN A 331 -19.57 12.13 5.81
CA GLN A 331 -20.71 11.20 5.89
C GLN A 331 -22.10 11.88 5.82
N SER A 332 -22.19 13.17 6.15
CA SER A 332 -23.43 13.94 6.02
C SER A 332 -23.60 14.63 4.67
N ASP A 333 -22.48 14.83 3.98
CA ASP A 333 -22.28 15.67 2.81
C ASP A 333 -22.16 14.76 1.57
N LEU A 334 -20.93 14.32 1.28
CA LEU A 334 -20.62 13.38 0.19
C LEU A 334 -20.39 11.93 0.66
N TRP A 335 -21.25 11.02 0.21
CA TRP A 335 -21.11 9.58 0.49
C TRP A 335 -21.52 8.75 -0.72
N ALA A 336 -20.85 7.62 -0.98
CA ALA A 336 -21.27 6.73 -2.05
C ALA A 336 -21.22 5.24 -1.69
N THR A 337 -22.07 4.47 -2.36
CA THR A 337 -21.95 3.01 -2.47
C THR A 337 -22.00 2.60 -3.92
N TRP A 338 -21.36 1.49 -4.24
CA TRP A 338 -21.47 0.90 -5.56
C TRP A 338 -21.62 -0.62 -5.51
N ARG A 339 -22.22 -1.16 -6.57
CA ARG A 339 -22.38 -2.59 -6.85
C ARG A 339 -22.00 -2.84 -8.30
N ALA A 340 -21.55 -4.04 -8.61
CA ALA A 340 -21.33 -4.48 -9.97
C ALA A 340 -21.87 -5.89 -10.21
N LEU A 341 -22.33 -6.12 -11.44
CA LEU A 341 -22.81 -7.40 -11.96
C LEU A 341 -22.23 -7.61 -13.35
N TYR A 342 -22.17 -8.85 -13.82
CA TYR A 342 -21.88 -9.14 -15.22
C TYR A 342 -22.80 -10.22 -15.77
N ASP A 343 -23.02 -10.23 -17.08
CA ASP A 343 -23.59 -11.38 -17.80
C ASP A 343 -22.62 -11.87 -18.89
N ASP A 344 -23.10 -12.65 -19.86
CA ASP A 344 -22.23 -13.18 -20.92
C ASP A 344 -21.73 -12.09 -21.89
N ASP A 345 -22.34 -10.91 -21.90
CA ASP A 345 -22.10 -9.85 -22.88
C ASP A 345 -21.65 -8.53 -22.24
N ASN A 346 -22.11 -8.20 -21.02
CA ASN A 346 -21.96 -6.88 -20.44
C ASN A 346 -21.53 -6.88 -18.97
N LEU A 347 -20.86 -5.80 -18.59
CA LEU A 347 -20.60 -5.37 -17.23
C LEU A 347 -21.60 -4.28 -16.84
N TYR A 348 -22.12 -4.35 -15.62
CA TYR A 348 -23.10 -3.42 -15.08
C TYR A 348 -22.57 -2.81 -13.79
N PHE A 349 -22.79 -1.50 -13.62
CA PHE A 349 -22.49 -0.78 -12.38
C PHE A 349 -23.74 -0.07 -11.88
N LEU A 350 -23.93 -0.10 -10.57
CA LEU A 350 -24.88 0.74 -9.84
C LEU A 350 -24.10 1.55 -8.83
N VAL A 351 -24.26 2.87 -8.85
CA VAL A 351 -23.61 3.80 -7.93
C VAL A 351 -24.69 4.67 -7.31
N THR A 352 -24.78 4.66 -5.98
CA THR A 352 -25.68 5.55 -5.23
C THR A 352 -24.81 6.57 -4.52
N VAL A 353 -25.00 7.83 -4.87
CA VAL A 353 -24.28 8.97 -4.30
C VAL A 353 -25.27 9.79 -3.46
N ARG A 354 -24.83 10.16 -2.27
CA ARG A 354 -25.43 11.18 -1.44
C ARG A 354 -24.55 12.41 -1.55
N ASP A 355 -25.19 13.54 -1.81
CA ASP A 355 -24.58 14.81 -2.13
C ASP A 355 -25.70 15.86 -1.97
N ASP A 356 -25.46 16.88 -1.15
CA ASP A 356 -26.51 17.80 -0.73
C ASP A 356 -26.72 18.98 -1.70
N THR A 357 -25.75 19.26 -2.58
CA THR A 357 -25.74 20.40 -3.49
C THR A 357 -25.19 20.03 -4.87
N LEU A 358 -26.10 19.68 -5.78
CA LEU A 358 -25.70 19.26 -7.13
C LEU A 358 -25.41 20.44 -8.09
N ILE A 359 -24.17 20.56 -8.54
CA ILE A 359 -23.61 21.56 -9.45
C ILE A 359 -23.13 20.96 -10.78
N GLN A 360 -23.23 21.76 -11.83
CA GLN A 360 -22.74 21.47 -13.19
C GLN A 360 -22.48 22.80 -13.90
N ASP A 361 -21.35 23.44 -13.63
CA ASP A 361 -21.09 24.78 -14.16
C ASP A 361 -19.63 25.03 -14.61
N GLY A 362 -18.73 24.12 -14.27
CA GLY A 362 -17.32 24.17 -14.57
C GLY A 362 -17.00 23.83 -16.04
N PRO A 363 -15.94 24.44 -16.62
CA PRO A 363 -15.39 24.02 -17.91
C PRO A 363 -14.61 22.70 -17.81
N ASN A 364 -14.17 22.34 -16.61
CA ASN A 364 -13.47 21.11 -16.30
C ASN A 364 -14.47 20.13 -15.70
N TRP A 365 -14.79 19.06 -16.42
CA TRP A 365 -15.80 18.11 -15.99
C TRP A 365 -15.45 17.35 -14.69
N TYR A 366 -14.16 17.26 -14.36
CA TYR A 366 -13.66 16.59 -13.16
C TYR A 366 -13.69 17.49 -11.92
N ASP A 367 -14.06 18.77 -12.10
CA ASP A 367 -14.25 19.72 -11.01
C ASP A 367 -15.72 19.82 -10.58
N ASP A 368 -16.68 19.28 -11.35
CA ASP A 368 -18.13 19.24 -11.04
C ASP A 368 -18.50 17.92 -10.32
N ASP A 369 -19.78 17.75 -9.91
CA ASP A 369 -20.28 16.46 -9.42
C ASP A 369 -20.27 15.39 -10.50
N ILE A 370 -19.50 14.35 -10.26
CA ILE A 370 -19.27 13.29 -11.24
C ILE A 370 -18.88 11.99 -10.57
N VAL A 371 -19.32 10.89 -11.19
CA VAL A 371 -18.73 9.58 -10.97
C VAL A 371 -17.75 9.28 -12.09
N GLU A 372 -16.53 8.89 -11.75
CA GLU A 372 -15.52 8.39 -12.69
C GLU A 372 -15.38 6.87 -12.48
N ILE A 373 -15.45 6.08 -13.56
CA ILE A 373 -15.19 4.62 -13.53
C ILE A 373 -13.93 4.31 -14.32
N MET A 374 -12.98 3.61 -13.69
CA MET A 374 -11.72 3.20 -14.28
C MET A 374 -11.68 1.69 -14.52
N ILE A 375 -11.23 1.30 -15.71
CA ILE A 375 -11.16 -0.11 -16.13
C ILE A 375 -9.83 -0.34 -16.85
N ASP A 376 -9.08 -1.37 -16.45
CA ASP A 376 -7.92 -1.93 -17.15
C ASP A 376 -8.26 -3.39 -17.49
N GLY A 377 -8.83 -3.57 -18.67
CA GLY A 377 -9.56 -4.80 -19.00
C GLY A 377 -8.68 -6.03 -19.24
N ASP A 378 -7.47 -5.84 -19.74
CA ASP A 378 -6.49 -6.92 -19.91
C ASP A 378 -5.58 -7.11 -18.69
N HIS A 379 -5.80 -6.29 -17.64
CA HIS A 379 -5.07 -6.31 -16.39
C HIS A 379 -3.56 -6.04 -16.55
N SER A 380 -3.20 -5.19 -17.54
CA SER A 380 -1.82 -4.87 -17.84
C SER A 380 -1.10 -4.13 -16.70
N ARG A 381 -1.84 -3.43 -15.82
CA ARG A 381 -1.32 -2.59 -14.74
C ARG A 381 -0.27 -1.58 -15.23
N GLY A 382 -0.49 -1.04 -16.41
CA GLY A 382 0.43 -0.10 -17.05
C GLY A 382 0.74 1.13 -16.19
N SER A 383 1.96 1.66 -16.33
CA SER A 383 2.33 2.98 -15.76
C SER A 383 1.74 4.16 -16.55
N SER A 384 0.90 3.88 -17.55
CA SER A 384 0.17 4.82 -18.40
C SER A 384 -0.93 4.06 -19.11
N TYR A 385 -2.02 4.75 -19.47
CA TYR A 385 -3.08 4.20 -20.33
C TYR A 385 -2.53 3.86 -21.72
N ASP A 386 -2.87 2.68 -22.22
CA ASP A 386 -2.39 2.16 -23.50
C ASP A 386 -3.23 2.60 -24.71
N GLY A 387 -4.43 3.13 -24.44
CA GLY A 387 -5.38 3.62 -25.44
C GLY A 387 -6.18 2.52 -26.16
N VAL A 388 -6.14 1.28 -25.66
CA VAL A 388 -6.84 0.11 -26.20
C VAL A 388 -7.90 -0.38 -25.23
N ASN A 389 -7.51 -0.81 -24.03
CA ASN A 389 -8.38 -1.47 -23.04
C ASN A 389 -8.29 -0.84 -21.63
N ASP A 390 -7.58 0.29 -21.53
CA ASP A 390 -7.57 1.17 -20.36
C ASP A 390 -8.57 2.32 -20.52
N PHE A 391 -9.53 2.44 -19.59
CA PHE A 391 -10.61 3.42 -19.65
C PHE A 391 -10.72 4.26 -18.38
N GLU A 392 -11.04 5.53 -18.57
CA GLU A 392 -11.55 6.47 -17.57
C GLU A 392 -12.84 7.06 -18.15
N LEU A 393 -13.97 6.62 -17.60
CA LEU A 393 -15.31 6.99 -18.05
C LEU A 393 -15.96 7.90 -17.01
N GLY A 394 -16.23 9.15 -17.37
CA GLY A 394 -16.88 10.13 -16.51
C GLY A 394 -18.39 10.25 -16.78
N PHE A 395 -19.19 10.27 -15.72
CA PHE A 395 -20.65 10.41 -15.74
C PHE A 395 -21.05 11.64 -14.93
N ARG A 396 -20.95 12.82 -15.54
CA ARG A 396 -21.18 14.09 -14.84
C ARG A 396 -22.67 14.33 -14.60
N TRP A 397 -23.02 14.89 -13.44
CA TRP A 397 -24.38 15.25 -13.11
C TRP A 397 -25.04 16.06 -14.23
N ASN A 398 -26.24 15.61 -14.65
CA ASN A 398 -27.07 16.25 -15.68
C ASN A 398 -26.35 16.47 -17.04
N ASP A 399 -25.28 15.74 -17.32
CA ASP A 399 -24.66 15.63 -18.65
C ASP A 399 -25.20 14.38 -19.35
N PRO A 400 -25.74 14.47 -20.58
CA PRO A 400 -26.24 13.30 -21.29
C PRO A 400 -25.13 12.46 -21.95
N SER A 401 -23.86 12.84 -21.82
CA SER A 401 -22.73 12.18 -22.47
C SER A 401 -21.82 11.45 -21.49
N ILE A 402 -21.26 10.32 -21.94
CA ILE A 402 -20.13 9.66 -21.26
C ILE A 402 -18.88 10.44 -21.64
N ILE A 403 -18.21 10.98 -20.63
CA ILE A 403 -17.01 11.79 -20.78
C ILE A 403 -15.80 10.86 -20.84
N ARG A 404 -14.93 11.08 -21.82
CA ARG A 404 -13.68 10.35 -21.96
C ARG A 404 -12.58 11.06 -21.18
N GLY A 405 -11.91 10.33 -20.30
CA GLY A 405 -10.66 10.76 -19.66
C GLY A 405 -9.59 11.14 -20.68
N ALA A 406 -8.68 12.04 -20.30
CA ALA A 406 -7.68 12.56 -21.25
C ALA A 406 -6.71 11.47 -21.76
N ASN A 407 -6.40 10.49 -20.90
CA ASN A 407 -5.50 9.38 -21.19
C ASN A 407 -6.25 8.11 -21.64
N SER A 408 -7.55 8.02 -21.36
CA SER A 408 -8.43 6.88 -21.65
C SER A 408 -8.43 6.45 -23.11
N ALA A 409 -8.66 5.16 -23.38
CA ALA A 409 -9.15 4.67 -24.67
C ALA A 409 -10.48 5.35 -25.08
N PRO A 410 -10.90 5.30 -26.35
CA PRO A 410 -12.20 5.82 -26.77
C PRO A 410 -13.37 5.18 -26.00
N VAL A 411 -14.42 5.94 -25.71
CA VAL A 411 -15.62 5.41 -25.03
C VAL A 411 -16.15 4.20 -25.81
N PRO A 412 -16.40 3.05 -25.15
CA PRO A 412 -16.99 1.87 -25.78
C PRO A 412 -18.31 2.24 -26.48
N PRO A 413 -18.45 2.02 -27.81
CA PRO A 413 -19.65 2.39 -28.56
C PRO A 413 -20.97 1.82 -28.02
N GLY A 414 -20.94 0.67 -27.35
CA GLY A 414 -22.10 0.06 -26.73
C GLY A 414 -22.39 0.51 -25.29
N ALA A 415 -21.52 1.33 -24.69
CA ALA A 415 -21.72 1.81 -23.33
C ALA A 415 -22.97 2.69 -23.20
N GLN A 416 -23.70 2.50 -22.11
CA GLN A 416 -24.95 3.21 -21.79
C GLN A 416 -24.97 3.60 -20.32
N PHE A 417 -25.68 4.67 -19.99
CA PHE A 417 -25.92 5.03 -18.60
C PHE A 417 -27.27 5.73 -18.41
N SER A 418 -27.74 5.72 -17.18
CA SER A 418 -28.82 6.57 -16.69
C SER A 418 -28.43 7.13 -15.33
N MET A 419 -28.63 8.43 -15.14
CA MET A 419 -28.39 9.11 -13.86
C MET A 419 -29.64 9.87 -13.45
N VAL A 420 -30.12 9.61 -12.24
CA VAL A 420 -31.38 10.14 -11.71
C VAL A 420 -31.17 10.69 -10.31
N GLY A 421 -31.58 11.95 -10.10
CA GLY A 421 -31.51 12.57 -8.78
C GLY A 421 -32.40 11.88 -7.74
N THR A 422 -31.87 11.71 -6.54
CA THR A 422 -32.62 11.34 -5.35
C THR A 422 -32.97 12.60 -4.55
N GLY A 423 -33.62 12.43 -3.39
CA GLY A 423 -33.93 13.58 -2.52
C GLY A 423 -32.70 14.19 -1.83
N ASP A 424 -31.56 13.51 -1.90
CA ASP A 424 -30.34 13.74 -1.13
C ASP A 424 -29.06 13.38 -1.92
N GLY A 425 -29.13 13.37 -3.26
CA GLY A 425 -28.03 12.98 -4.14
C GLY A 425 -28.52 12.43 -5.48
N TYR A 426 -27.92 11.33 -5.96
CA TYR A 426 -28.28 10.70 -7.24
C TYR A 426 -27.92 9.21 -7.32
N VAL A 427 -28.59 8.50 -8.23
CA VAL A 427 -28.30 7.12 -8.60
C VAL A 427 -27.81 7.10 -10.05
N LEU A 428 -26.72 6.38 -10.29
CA LEU A 428 -26.14 6.10 -11.60
C LEU A 428 -26.18 4.59 -11.88
N GLU A 429 -26.72 4.23 -13.04
CA GLU A 429 -26.58 2.88 -13.61
C GLU A 429 -25.79 2.96 -14.90
N VAL A 430 -24.83 2.04 -15.09
CA VAL A 430 -23.96 1.98 -16.26
C VAL A 430 -23.95 0.56 -16.81
N LEU A 431 -23.92 0.45 -18.13
CA LEU A 431 -23.64 -0.77 -18.89
C LEU A 431 -22.41 -0.54 -19.75
N VAL A 432 -21.46 -1.48 -19.74
CA VAL A 432 -20.30 -1.51 -20.63
C VAL A 432 -20.18 -2.91 -21.26
N PRO A 433 -20.16 -3.05 -22.60
CA PRO A 433 -19.95 -4.35 -23.25
C PRO A 433 -18.57 -4.92 -22.94
N LEU A 434 -18.50 -6.19 -22.55
CA LEU A 434 -17.26 -6.85 -22.10
C LEU A 434 -16.22 -6.99 -23.22
N ASP A 435 -16.67 -7.28 -24.44
CA ASP A 435 -15.80 -7.44 -25.61
C ASP A 435 -15.14 -6.13 -26.07
N GLU A 436 -15.81 -4.99 -25.82
CA GLU A 436 -15.28 -3.66 -26.14
C GLU A 436 -14.23 -3.16 -25.13
N ILE A 437 -14.14 -3.82 -23.96
CA ILE A 437 -13.15 -3.50 -22.91
C ILE A 437 -12.13 -4.62 -22.69
N ASP A 438 -12.10 -5.65 -23.54
CA ASP A 438 -11.18 -6.81 -23.43
C ASP A 438 -11.29 -7.60 -22.12
N VAL A 439 -12.50 -7.67 -21.55
CA VAL A 439 -12.79 -8.51 -20.38
C VAL A 439 -13.48 -9.78 -20.85
N GLN A 440 -12.99 -10.95 -20.42
CA GLN A 440 -13.59 -12.22 -20.81
C GLN A 440 -14.64 -12.64 -19.77
N PRO A 441 -15.87 -13.05 -20.17
CA PRO A 441 -16.96 -13.43 -19.27
C PRO A 441 -16.76 -14.84 -18.67
N VAL A 442 -15.58 -15.10 -18.10
CA VAL A 442 -15.22 -16.37 -17.47
C VAL A 442 -15.03 -16.18 -15.98
N ASP A 443 -15.40 -17.21 -15.22
CA ASP A 443 -15.19 -17.25 -13.77
C ASP A 443 -13.70 -17.05 -13.44
N ASP A 444 -13.43 -16.34 -12.35
CA ASP A 444 -12.09 -15.92 -11.90
C ASP A 444 -11.34 -14.94 -12.85
N TYR A 445 -11.96 -14.43 -13.92
CA TYR A 445 -11.33 -13.37 -14.71
C TYR A 445 -11.15 -12.11 -13.88
N THR A 446 -9.92 -11.60 -13.81
CA THR A 446 -9.57 -10.41 -13.02
C THR A 446 -9.13 -9.29 -13.95
N PHE A 447 -9.63 -8.08 -13.70
CA PHE A 447 -9.29 -6.86 -14.42
C PHE A 447 -8.99 -5.73 -13.43
N GLY A 448 -8.25 -4.72 -13.85
CA GLY A 448 -7.98 -3.56 -13.02
C GLY A 448 -9.22 -2.65 -12.92
N PHE A 449 -9.54 -2.20 -11.72
CA PHE A 449 -10.76 -1.43 -11.47
C PHE A 449 -10.60 -0.39 -10.35
N ASP A 450 -11.16 0.79 -10.56
CA ASP A 450 -11.44 1.76 -9.50
C ASP A 450 -12.68 2.59 -9.85
N ILE A 451 -13.25 3.25 -8.85
CA ILE A 451 -14.36 4.18 -9.02
C ILE A 451 -14.12 5.40 -8.14
N HIS A 452 -14.30 6.59 -8.71
CA HIS A 452 -14.16 7.85 -7.99
C HIS A 452 -15.46 8.64 -8.00
N VAL A 453 -15.65 9.48 -6.98
CA VAL A 453 -16.77 10.43 -6.88
C VAL A 453 -16.18 11.80 -6.54
N ASN A 454 -16.44 12.80 -7.36
CA ASN A 454 -16.10 14.19 -7.10
C ASN A 454 -17.36 14.96 -6.70
N ASP A 455 -17.12 16.09 -6.05
CA ASP A 455 -18.12 16.90 -5.35
C ASP A 455 -17.75 18.37 -5.46
N ASP A 456 -18.74 19.19 -5.80
CA ASP A 456 -18.65 20.64 -5.94
C ASP A 456 -19.93 21.31 -5.45
N ASP A 457 -19.83 22.07 -4.36
CA ASP A 457 -20.97 22.76 -3.76
C ASP A 457 -21.09 24.21 -4.22
N ASP A 458 -20.01 24.80 -4.74
CA ASP A 458 -19.86 26.25 -4.88
C ASP A 458 -19.66 26.76 -6.33
N GLY A 459 -19.56 25.84 -7.29
CA GLY A 459 -19.31 26.13 -8.71
C GLY A 459 -17.85 26.47 -9.00
N GLY A 460 -16.97 25.96 -8.15
CA GLY A 460 -15.56 26.31 -8.07
C GLY A 460 -14.66 25.23 -8.66
N ALA A 461 -13.66 24.84 -7.89
CA ALA A 461 -12.94 23.61 -8.12
C ALA A 461 -13.46 22.60 -7.11
N ARG A 462 -13.49 21.31 -7.45
CA ARG A 462 -14.03 20.27 -6.57
C ARG A 462 -13.61 20.43 -5.11
N ASP A 463 -14.59 20.41 -4.23
CA ASP A 463 -14.43 20.50 -2.79
C ASP A 463 -13.87 19.18 -2.23
N ALA A 464 -14.35 18.06 -2.78
CA ALA A 464 -13.92 16.73 -2.37
C ALA A 464 -13.77 15.74 -3.53
N LYS A 465 -12.94 14.71 -3.30
CA LYS A 465 -12.87 13.51 -4.15
C LYS A 465 -12.69 12.26 -3.31
N PHE A 466 -13.57 11.29 -3.53
CA PHE A 466 -13.43 9.92 -3.05
C PHE A 466 -12.96 8.98 -4.14
N THR A 467 -12.21 7.98 -3.73
CA THR A 467 -11.90 6.79 -4.54
C THR A 467 -12.37 5.53 -3.81
N TRP A 468 -12.64 4.45 -4.54
CA TRP A 468 -12.91 3.17 -3.89
C TRP A 468 -11.63 2.47 -3.47
N PHE A 469 -10.51 2.69 -4.13
CA PHE A 469 -9.25 2.06 -3.72
C PHE A 469 -8.05 3.02 -3.71
N GLY A 470 -7.83 3.79 -4.78
CA GLY A 470 -6.65 4.63 -4.93
C GLY A 470 -6.47 5.64 -3.80
N VAL A 471 -5.35 5.60 -3.08
CA VAL A 471 -5.13 6.51 -1.93
C VAL A 471 -4.61 7.90 -2.30
N GLN A 472 -4.54 8.19 -3.60
CA GLN A 472 -4.10 9.44 -4.19
C GLN A 472 -4.94 9.71 -5.45
N ASP A 473 -5.06 10.97 -5.87
CA ASP A 473 -5.71 11.33 -7.14
C ASP A 473 -4.77 11.10 -8.34
N ASN A 474 -4.51 9.83 -8.65
CA ASN A 474 -3.59 9.39 -9.70
C ASN A 474 -4.16 8.33 -10.65
N GLY A 475 -5.34 7.78 -10.38
CA GLY A 475 -6.01 6.81 -11.26
C GLY A 475 -6.19 7.34 -12.69
N TRP A 476 -6.45 8.64 -12.86
CA TRP A 476 -6.53 9.28 -14.18
C TRP A 476 -5.20 9.24 -14.98
N GLN A 477 -4.07 8.97 -14.32
CA GLN A 477 -2.74 8.94 -14.96
C GLN A 477 -2.35 7.53 -15.44
N ALA A 478 -2.64 6.49 -14.65
CA ALA A 478 -2.13 5.15 -14.93
C ALA A 478 -2.94 4.00 -14.26
N PRO A 479 -3.18 2.90 -15.01
CA PRO A 479 -3.79 1.67 -14.48
C PRO A 479 -3.10 1.02 -13.29
N MET A 480 -1.79 1.22 -13.11
CA MET A 480 -1.06 0.67 -11.97
C MET A 480 -1.60 1.12 -10.59
N TYR A 481 -2.42 2.16 -10.56
CA TYR A 481 -3.05 2.67 -9.33
C TYR A 481 -4.42 2.06 -9.03
N PHE A 482 -5.00 1.31 -9.96
CA PHE A 482 -6.31 0.68 -9.77
C PHE A 482 -6.26 -0.44 -8.73
N SER A 483 -7.42 -0.85 -8.24
CA SER A 483 -7.56 -2.14 -7.56
C SER A 483 -7.82 -3.26 -8.56
N ASP A 484 -8.21 -4.44 -8.06
CA ASP A 484 -8.74 -5.52 -8.88
C ASP A 484 -10.26 -5.61 -8.79
N ALA A 485 -10.89 -6.09 -9.84
CA ALA A 485 -12.22 -6.66 -9.83
C ALA A 485 -12.19 -8.05 -10.49
N THR A 486 -12.90 -9.01 -9.90
CA THR A 486 -12.93 -10.41 -10.34
C THR A 486 -14.36 -10.83 -10.62
N LEU A 487 -14.57 -11.46 -11.78
CA LEU A 487 -15.84 -12.05 -12.18
C LEU A 487 -16.08 -13.37 -11.42
N ASP A 488 -17.24 -13.51 -10.80
CA ASP A 488 -17.64 -14.69 -10.02
C ASP A 488 -19.01 -15.21 -10.46
N ASP A 489 -19.05 -16.42 -11.03
CA ASP A 489 -20.29 -17.07 -11.48
C ASP A 489 -20.99 -17.90 -10.38
N GLY A 490 -20.43 -17.89 -9.17
CA GLY A 490 -20.91 -18.64 -8.02
C GLY A 490 -20.56 -20.13 -8.09
N SER A 491 -19.76 -20.57 -9.07
CA SER A 491 -19.21 -21.92 -9.10
C SER A 491 -18.24 -22.10 -7.93
N ALA A 492 -18.16 -23.32 -7.41
CA ALA A 492 -17.20 -23.59 -6.34
C ALA A 492 -15.79 -23.43 -6.95
N PRO A 493 -14.91 -22.60 -6.35
CA PRO A 493 -13.58 -22.40 -6.88
C PRO A 493 -12.90 -23.76 -7.04
N PRO A 494 -12.13 -23.99 -8.11
CA PRO A 494 -11.43 -25.24 -8.31
C PRO A 494 -10.66 -25.59 -7.04
N ALA A 495 -10.85 -26.83 -6.56
CA ALA A 495 -10.37 -27.23 -5.23
C ALA A 495 -8.91 -26.79 -5.03
N PRO A 496 -8.60 -26.04 -3.95
CA PRO A 496 -7.27 -25.51 -3.75
C PRO A 496 -6.28 -26.68 -3.70
N VAL A 497 -5.33 -26.69 -4.63
CA VAL A 497 -4.19 -27.59 -4.56
C VAL A 497 -3.38 -27.12 -3.35
N ALA A 498 -3.41 -27.89 -2.25
CA ALA A 498 -2.94 -27.49 -0.93
C ALA A 498 -1.63 -26.69 -0.94
N ALA A 499 -1.73 -25.39 -0.63
CA ALA A 499 -0.59 -24.49 -0.49
C ALA A 499 0.14 -24.76 0.83
N ALA A 500 1.30 -25.41 0.76
CA ALA A 500 2.27 -25.41 1.86
C ALA A 500 3.05 -24.09 1.87
N CYS A 501 3.27 -23.51 3.06
CA CYS A 501 3.95 -22.24 3.33
C CYS A 501 5.38 -22.10 2.75
N TYR A 502 5.48 -21.93 1.44
CA TYR A 502 6.61 -21.30 0.77
C TYR A 502 6.03 -20.21 -0.11
N THR A 503 6.52 -18.97 0.02
CA THR A 503 6.30 -17.92 -0.97
C THR A 503 6.57 -18.51 -2.35
N GLN A 504 5.57 -18.57 -3.22
CA GLN A 504 5.61 -19.34 -4.46
C GLN A 504 6.55 -18.68 -5.47
N SER A 505 7.85 -18.96 -5.37
CA SER A 505 8.90 -18.26 -6.13
C SER A 505 9.44 -19.08 -7.30
N ILE A 506 9.40 -18.48 -8.49
CA ILE A 506 9.88 -19.04 -9.75
C ILE A 506 11.14 -18.30 -10.20
N LEU A 507 12.14 -19.04 -10.67
CA LEU A 507 13.24 -18.49 -11.47
C LEU A 507 12.92 -18.66 -12.95
N PHE A 508 12.80 -17.55 -13.67
CA PHE A 508 12.61 -17.54 -15.12
C PHE A 508 13.92 -17.12 -15.79
N VAL A 509 14.46 -17.97 -16.66
CA VAL A 509 15.75 -17.72 -17.33
C VAL A 509 15.50 -17.37 -18.79
N ALA A 510 16.00 -16.21 -19.21
CA ALA A 510 15.82 -15.63 -20.54
C ALA A 510 17.12 -14.98 -21.06
N ALA A 511 17.17 -14.65 -22.35
CA ALA A 511 18.33 -13.94 -22.92
C ALA A 511 18.47 -12.47 -22.52
N THR A 512 17.40 -11.85 -22.00
CA THR A 512 17.39 -10.45 -21.54
C THR A 512 16.65 -10.33 -20.20
N LEU A 513 16.83 -9.19 -19.52
CA LEU A 513 16.08 -8.84 -18.31
C LEU A 513 14.94 -7.86 -18.62
N GLU A 514 14.00 -7.73 -17.69
CA GLU A 514 13.03 -6.66 -17.69
C GLU A 514 13.69 -5.27 -17.63
N PRO A 515 13.18 -4.27 -18.36
CA PRO A 515 11.94 -4.27 -19.16
C PRO A 515 12.13 -4.73 -20.62
N SER A 516 13.28 -5.28 -20.99
CA SER A 516 13.65 -5.62 -22.37
C SER A 516 13.43 -7.10 -22.73
N LEU A 517 12.49 -7.76 -22.08
CA LEU A 517 12.14 -9.15 -22.40
C LEU A 517 11.59 -9.27 -23.83
N ALA A 518 11.85 -10.41 -24.47
CA ALA A 518 11.13 -10.77 -25.68
C ALA A 518 9.62 -10.84 -25.35
N VAL A 519 8.77 -10.45 -26.32
CA VAL A 519 7.30 -10.45 -26.14
C VAL A 519 6.80 -11.80 -25.62
N ASP A 520 7.42 -12.88 -26.11
CA ASP A 520 7.01 -14.23 -25.73
C ASP A 520 7.40 -14.59 -24.28
N ASP A 521 8.57 -14.15 -23.85
CA ASP A 521 9.04 -14.33 -22.47
C ASP A 521 8.19 -13.51 -21.50
N LEU A 522 7.88 -12.26 -21.88
CA LEU A 522 7.05 -11.37 -21.08
C LEU A 522 5.64 -11.92 -20.88
N ALA A 523 5.04 -12.49 -21.93
CA ALA A 523 3.71 -13.10 -21.84
C ALA A 523 3.67 -14.26 -20.81
N VAL A 524 4.68 -15.14 -20.82
CA VAL A 524 4.74 -16.24 -19.84
C VAL A 524 5.04 -15.72 -18.44
N VAL A 525 5.93 -14.74 -18.29
CA VAL A 525 6.23 -14.11 -16.99
C VAL A 525 4.96 -13.48 -16.41
N ASN A 526 4.18 -12.75 -17.21
CA ASN A 526 2.93 -12.13 -16.78
C ASN A 526 1.88 -13.17 -16.43
N HIS A 527 1.72 -14.22 -17.24
CA HIS A 527 0.81 -15.32 -16.93
C HIS A 527 1.12 -15.96 -15.57
N LEU A 528 2.40 -16.25 -15.28
CA LEU A 528 2.80 -16.82 -13.99
C LEU A 528 2.57 -15.86 -12.81
N ARG A 529 2.78 -14.56 -13.01
CA ARG A 529 2.46 -13.55 -11.99
C ARG A 529 0.96 -13.47 -11.74
N GLY A 530 0.14 -13.54 -12.79
CA GLY A 530 -1.33 -13.63 -12.69
C GLY A 530 -1.80 -14.85 -11.91
N LEU A 531 -1.07 -15.97 -11.98
CA LEU A 531 -1.31 -17.15 -11.15
C LEU A 531 -0.80 -17.02 -9.69
N GLY A 532 -0.28 -15.84 -9.29
CA GLY A 532 0.18 -15.55 -7.92
C GLY A 532 1.62 -15.96 -7.63
N TYR A 533 2.42 -16.33 -8.64
CA TYR A 533 3.84 -16.64 -8.44
C TYR A 533 4.70 -15.38 -8.39
N THR A 534 5.67 -15.34 -7.46
CA THR A 534 6.76 -14.37 -7.50
C THR A 534 7.81 -14.81 -8.50
N VAL A 535 7.84 -14.18 -9.67
CA VAL A 535 8.77 -14.51 -10.76
C VAL A 535 10.01 -13.61 -10.72
N THR A 536 11.19 -14.21 -10.56
CA THR A 536 12.48 -13.52 -10.77
C THR A 536 13.04 -13.90 -12.13
N VAL A 537 13.22 -12.91 -12.99
CA VAL A 537 13.84 -13.06 -14.30
C VAL A 537 15.37 -12.97 -14.16
N GLN A 538 16.11 -13.90 -14.77
CA GLN A 538 17.56 -13.93 -14.76
C GLN A 538 18.11 -14.11 -16.17
N ASP A 539 19.10 -13.29 -16.50
CA ASP A 539 19.84 -13.31 -17.76
C ASP A 539 20.72 -14.57 -17.84
N ASP A 540 20.62 -15.28 -18.98
CA ASP A 540 21.31 -16.54 -19.24
C ASP A 540 22.84 -16.43 -19.16
N ASN A 541 23.43 -15.27 -19.47
CA ASN A 541 24.87 -15.04 -19.38
C ASN A 541 25.37 -15.07 -17.94
N PHE A 542 24.49 -14.76 -16.97
CA PHE A 542 24.86 -14.60 -15.57
C PHE A 542 24.31 -15.69 -14.66
N VAL A 543 23.26 -16.40 -15.08
CA VAL A 543 22.59 -17.42 -14.26
C VAL A 543 23.54 -18.54 -13.81
N GLN A 544 23.40 -18.94 -12.55
CA GLN A 544 24.15 -20.01 -11.89
C GLN A 544 23.20 -21.08 -11.34
N THR A 545 23.69 -22.30 -11.13
CA THR A 545 22.91 -23.38 -10.50
C THR A 545 22.37 -22.97 -9.11
N SER A 546 23.10 -22.12 -8.38
CA SER A 546 22.69 -21.63 -7.06
C SER A 546 21.45 -20.75 -7.08
N ASP A 547 21.08 -20.17 -8.23
CA ASP A 547 19.93 -19.26 -8.32
C ASP A 547 18.59 -20.02 -8.22
N ALA A 548 18.63 -21.35 -8.40
CA ALA A 548 17.52 -22.24 -8.12
C ALA A 548 17.28 -22.46 -6.61
N ASN A 549 18.23 -22.09 -5.74
CA ASN A 549 18.08 -22.30 -4.30
C ASN A 549 16.89 -21.50 -3.74
N GLY A 550 15.99 -22.18 -3.04
CA GLY A 550 14.77 -21.56 -2.49
C GLY A 550 13.67 -21.32 -3.51
N ARG A 551 13.85 -21.71 -4.78
CA ARG A 551 12.83 -21.65 -5.83
C ARG A 551 11.99 -22.93 -5.82
N GLN A 552 10.72 -22.81 -6.18
CA GLN A 552 9.84 -23.96 -6.38
C GLN A 552 9.98 -24.54 -7.79
N LEU A 553 10.29 -23.69 -8.75
CA LEU A 553 10.38 -24.03 -10.15
C LEU A 553 11.44 -23.17 -10.85
N VAL A 554 12.18 -23.79 -11.77
CA VAL A 554 13.02 -23.12 -12.75
C VAL A 554 12.36 -23.28 -14.12
N ILE A 555 12.19 -22.17 -14.83
CA ILE A 555 11.69 -22.13 -16.20
C ILE A 555 12.80 -21.59 -17.09
N ILE A 556 13.10 -22.30 -18.18
CA ILE A 556 14.18 -21.94 -19.11
C ILE A 556 13.58 -21.75 -20.50
N SER A 557 13.60 -20.49 -20.96
CA SER A 557 13.06 -20.11 -22.25
C SER A 557 13.95 -20.53 -23.42
N SER A 558 13.37 -20.73 -24.61
CA SER A 558 14.08 -20.83 -25.89
C SER A 558 14.75 -19.53 -26.34
N SER A 559 14.52 -18.42 -25.64
CA SER A 559 15.27 -17.19 -25.92
C SER A 559 16.74 -17.31 -25.50
N VAL A 560 17.05 -18.19 -24.53
CA VAL A 560 18.41 -18.36 -24.01
C VAL A 560 19.37 -18.88 -25.08
N THR A 561 20.65 -18.56 -24.90
CA THR A 561 21.70 -19.29 -25.61
C THR A 561 21.95 -20.60 -24.85
N SER A 562 21.61 -21.75 -25.44
CA SER A 562 21.73 -23.06 -24.78
C SER A 562 23.11 -23.33 -24.16
N THR A 563 24.21 -22.88 -24.78
CA THR A 563 25.56 -23.03 -24.22
C THR A 563 25.80 -22.23 -22.93
N ASN A 564 25.07 -21.14 -22.71
CA ASN A 564 25.16 -20.36 -21.48
C ASN A 564 24.54 -21.12 -20.29
N ILE A 565 23.52 -21.94 -20.56
CA ILE A 565 22.91 -22.83 -19.56
C ILE A 565 23.74 -24.11 -19.42
N GLY A 566 23.98 -24.81 -20.52
CA GLY A 566 24.70 -26.08 -20.55
C GLY A 566 24.11 -27.09 -19.55
N PHE A 567 24.96 -27.63 -18.67
CA PHE A 567 24.56 -28.59 -17.63
C PHE A 567 24.09 -27.94 -16.32
N LYS A 568 23.89 -26.61 -16.30
CA LYS A 568 23.26 -25.95 -15.15
C LYS A 568 21.84 -26.53 -15.00
N PHE A 569 21.42 -26.73 -13.76
CA PHE A 569 20.13 -27.33 -13.41
C PHE A 569 19.91 -28.83 -13.72
N THR A 570 20.81 -29.52 -14.46
CA THR A 570 20.70 -30.98 -14.71
C THR A 570 20.53 -31.77 -13.40
N SER A 571 21.34 -31.43 -12.37
CA SER A 571 21.32 -32.06 -11.05
C SER A 571 20.55 -31.29 -9.97
N ALA A 572 19.89 -30.18 -10.32
CA ALA A 572 19.21 -29.34 -9.34
C ALA A 572 18.01 -30.09 -8.70
N PRO A 573 17.85 -30.08 -7.37
CA PRO A 573 16.73 -30.72 -6.67
C PRO A 573 15.44 -29.89 -6.74
N VAL A 574 15.26 -29.11 -7.80
CA VAL A 574 14.12 -28.22 -8.06
C VAL A 574 13.48 -28.62 -9.38
N ALA A 575 12.16 -28.48 -9.52
CA ALA A 575 11.48 -28.77 -10.77
C ALA A 575 12.00 -27.88 -11.90
N VAL A 576 12.08 -28.42 -13.13
CA VAL A 576 12.53 -27.66 -14.31
C VAL A 576 11.53 -27.85 -15.44
N ILE A 577 11.07 -26.75 -16.01
CA ILE A 577 10.38 -26.70 -17.30
C ILE A 577 11.30 -26.01 -18.29
N THR A 578 11.43 -26.56 -19.48
CA THR A 578 12.15 -25.88 -20.56
C THR A 578 11.49 -26.15 -21.90
N TRP A 579 11.58 -25.16 -22.78
CA TRP A 579 11.18 -25.28 -24.17
C TRP A 579 12.31 -24.93 -25.15
N GLU A 580 13.52 -24.75 -24.64
CA GLU A 580 14.75 -24.76 -25.44
C GLU A 580 15.09 -26.23 -25.75
N ASP A 581 14.85 -26.65 -27.00
CA ASP A 581 15.02 -28.04 -27.40
C ASP A 581 16.48 -28.51 -27.29
N SER A 582 17.43 -27.59 -27.56
CA SER A 582 18.87 -27.84 -27.45
C SER A 582 19.36 -27.98 -26.00
N LEU A 583 18.47 -28.01 -25.01
CA LEU A 583 18.81 -28.33 -23.62
C LEU A 583 18.23 -29.68 -23.16
N TYR A 584 17.40 -30.33 -23.99
CA TYR A 584 16.77 -31.59 -23.59
C TYR A 584 17.79 -32.70 -23.34
N ASP A 585 18.89 -32.76 -24.10
CA ASP A 585 19.97 -33.71 -23.87
C ASP A 585 20.98 -33.23 -22.82
N GLU A 586 21.27 -31.94 -22.67
CA GLU A 586 22.09 -31.42 -21.55
C GLU A 586 21.43 -31.66 -20.19
N LEU A 587 20.10 -31.50 -20.12
CA LEU A 587 19.29 -31.84 -18.94
C LEU A 587 19.05 -33.35 -18.81
N ARG A 588 19.57 -34.15 -19.75
CA ARG A 588 19.50 -35.62 -19.83
C ARG A 588 18.09 -36.19 -20.00
N MET A 589 17.16 -35.35 -20.43
CA MET A 589 15.76 -35.69 -20.66
C MET A 589 15.55 -36.48 -21.96
N THR A 590 16.43 -36.30 -22.94
CA THR A 590 16.46 -37.03 -24.21
C THR A 590 17.88 -37.54 -24.54
N LEU A 591 18.02 -38.33 -25.61
CA LEU A 591 19.31 -38.82 -26.09
C LEU A 591 20.10 -37.70 -26.79
N ASP A 592 21.42 -37.73 -26.66
CA ASP A 592 22.31 -36.75 -27.29
C ASP A 592 22.13 -36.70 -28.82
N GLY A 593 22.07 -35.47 -29.37
CA GLY A 593 22.08 -35.19 -30.81
C GLY A 593 20.71 -35.11 -31.50
N ALA A 594 20.73 -34.74 -32.79
CA ALA A 594 19.57 -34.30 -33.58
C ALA A 594 18.42 -35.33 -33.78
N THR A 595 18.55 -36.54 -33.26
CA THR A 595 17.48 -37.55 -33.24
C THR A 595 16.71 -37.58 -31.92
N GLY A 596 17.25 -36.95 -30.86
CA GLY A 596 16.68 -36.94 -29.52
C GLY A 596 15.80 -35.72 -29.23
N HIS A 597 15.97 -34.62 -29.95
CA HIS A 597 15.21 -33.40 -29.81
C HIS A 597 15.28 -32.58 -31.11
N GLY A 598 14.46 -31.53 -31.20
CA GLY A 598 14.51 -30.57 -32.29
C GLY A 598 13.33 -29.62 -32.28
N ILE A 599 13.22 -28.83 -33.34
CA ILE A 599 12.04 -27.99 -33.62
C ILE A 599 11.26 -28.48 -34.85
N GLN A 600 10.00 -28.07 -34.94
CA GLN A 600 9.15 -28.22 -36.12
C GLN A 600 8.44 -26.89 -36.38
N THR A 601 8.60 -26.33 -37.58
CA THR A 601 7.99 -25.05 -37.95
C THR A 601 6.54 -25.21 -38.41
N ALA A 602 5.81 -24.09 -38.41
CA ALA A 602 4.44 -23.99 -38.91
C ALA A 602 3.47 -25.01 -38.29
N GLN A 603 3.55 -25.19 -36.97
CA GLN A 603 2.64 -26.02 -36.18
C GLN A 603 1.54 -25.16 -35.55
N GLN A 604 0.34 -25.72 -35.45
CA GLN A 604 -0.77 -25.15 -34.67
C GLN A 604 -1.38 -26.19 -33.72
N VAL A 605 -1.25 -27.47 -34.06
CA VAL A 605 -1.97 -28.57 -33.42
C VAL A 605 -0.99 -29.53 -32.77
N VAL A 606 -1.28 -29.92 -31.53
CA VAL A 606 -0.66 -31.07 -30.86
C VAL A 606 -1.71 -32.16 -30.66
N ASN A 607 -1.28 -33.43 -30.66
CA ASN A 607 -2.14 -34.55 -30.31
C ASN A 607 -1.93 -34.88 -28.83
N VAL A 608 -2.86 -34.46 -27.99
CA VAL A 608 -2.83 -34.69 -26.54
C VAL A 608 -3.25 -36.12 -26.24
N ALA A 609 -2.42 -36.82 -25.48
CA ALA A 609 -2.71 -38.15 -24.99
C ALA A 609 -3.93 -38.08 -24.05
N GLY A 610 -4.98 -38.85 -24.34
CA GLY A 610 -6.16 -38.87 -23.48
C GLY A 610 -5.81 -39.40 -22.07
N GLY A 611 -6.36 -38.78 -21.03
CA GLY A 611 -6.11 -39.18 -19.64
C GLY A 611 -6.42 -38.08 -18.62
N GLN A 612 -6.11 -38.36 -17.36
CA GLN A 612 -6.25 -37.43 -16.22
C GLN A 612 -4.89 -36.89 -15.75
N HIS A 613 -3.85 -36.96 -16.60
CA HIS A 613 -2.53 -36.49 -16.20
C HIS A 613 -2.51 -34.96 -16.22
N PRO A 614 -1.99 -34.26 -15.20
CA PRO A 614 -2.03 -32.79 -15.15
C PRO A 614 -1.43 -32.10 -16.39
N LEU A 615 -0.38 -32.67 -16.98
CA LEU A 615 0.24 -32.17 -18.24
C LEU A 615 -0.69 -32.21 -19.48
N THR A 616 -1.87 -32.80 -19.38
CA THR A 616 -2.86 -32.78 -20.48
C THR A 616 -3.93 -31.73 -20.25
N ALA A 617 -3.95 -31.06 -19.09
CA ALA A 617 -4.97 -30.08 -18.71
C ALA A 617 -6.42 -30.62 -18.83
N GLY A 618 -6.61 -31.93 -18.69
CA GLY A 618 -7.89 -32.59 -18.93
C GLY A 618 -8.31 -32.65 -20.41
N LEU A 619 -7.52 -32.09 -21.33
CA LEU A 619 -7.73 -32.15 -22.76
C LEU A 619 -7.34 -33.51 -23.34
N SER A 620 -7.91 -33.83 -24.51
CA SER A 620 -7.58 -35.07 -25.24
C SER A 620 -7.83 -34.93 -26.74
N GLY A 621 -7.00 -35.61 -27.54
CA GLY A 621 -7.11 -35.57 -29.00
C GLY A 621 -6.37 -34.39 -29.63
N PRO A 622 -6.68 -34.03 -30.89
CA PRO A 622 -6.06 -32.90 -31.57
C PRO A 622 -6.48 -31.58 -30.92
N ILE A 623 -5.51 -30.83 -30.40
CA ILE A 623 -5.71 -29.53 -29.75
C ILE A 623 -4.96 -28.46 -30.54
N THR A 624 -5.67 -27.42 -30.97
CA THR A 624 -5.07 -26.20 -31.51
C THR A 624 -4.41 -25.43 -30.36
N ALA A 625 -3.11 -25.61 -30.19
CA ALA A 625 -2.34 -24.98 -29.12
C ALA A 625 -1.88 -23.56 -29.49
N SER A 626 -1.71 -23.23 -30.76
CA SER A 626 -1.30 -21.88 -31.18
C SER A 626 -2.09 -21.37 -32.40
N ASP A 627 -2.30 -20.05 -32.45
CA ASP A 627 -2.84 -19.34 -33.62
C ASP A 627 -2.25 -17.91 -33.68
N PRO A 628 -1.48 -17.52 -34.72
CA PRO A 628 -1.14 -18.27 -35.93
C PRO A 628 -0.18 -19.45 -35.70
N ALA A 629 0.17 -20.15 -36.78
CA ALA A 629 1.13 -21.25 -36.74
C ALA A 629 2.50 -20.81 -36.22
N ALA A 630 3.05 -21.58 -35.28
CA ALA A 630 4.29 -21.28 -34.56
C ALA A 630 5.35 -22.39 -34.75
N ILE A 631 6.51 -22.20 -34.13
CA ILE A 631 7.56 -23.23 -34.03
C ILE A 631 7.28 -24.03 -32.75
N PHE A 632 7.21 -25.35 -32.87
CA PHE A 632 7.11 -26.24 -31.72
C PHE A 632 8.42 -27.02 -31.49
N SER A 633 8.90 -26.99 -30.25
CA SER A 633 9.98 -27.85 -29.75
C SER A 633 9.46 -29.27 -29.54
N TRP A 634 10.31 -30.26 -29.76
CA TRP A 634 9.99 -31.66 -29.52
C TRP A 634 11.17 -32.44 -28.96
N GLY A 635 10.86 -33.48 -28.20
CA GLY A 635 11.81 -34.45 -27.67
C GLY A 635 11.42 -35.90 -27.99
N ALA A 636 12.40 -36.79 -27.97
CA ALA A 636 12.23 -38.24 -27.98
C ALA A 636 12.68 -38.79 -26.61
N PRO A 637 11.83 -38.67 -25.57
CA PRO A 637 12.19 -39.09 -24.22
C PRO A 637 12.28 -40.61 -24.09
N THR A 638 12.85 -41.07 -22.98
CA THR A 638 12.88 -42.50 -22.65
C THR A 638 11.49 -43.02 -22.28
N ALA A 639 11.31 -44.34 -22.26
CA ALA A 639 10.03 -44.98 -21.94
C ALA A 639 9.50 -44.73 -20.51
N SER A 640 10.32 -44.15 -19.62
CA SER A 640 9.87 -43.79 -18.26
C SER A 640 9.19 -42.42 -18.21
N ALA A 641 9.27 -41.63 -19.27
CA ALA A 641 8.60 -40.34 -19.35
C ALA A 641 7.09 -40.50 -19.56
N ILE A 642 6.35 -39.56 -19.00
CA ILE A 642 4.97 -39.28 -19.39
C ILE A 642 5.02 -38.47 -20.68
N GLN A 643 4.47 -39.02 -21.75
CA GLN A 643 4.31 -38.33 -23.03
C GLN A 643 2.88 -37.78 -23.11
N ALA A 644 2.72 -36.49 -22.80
CA ALA A 644 1.42 -35.85 -22.66
C ALA A 644 0.85 -35.36 -24.00
N ALA A 645 1.71 -34.92 -24.92
CA ALA A 645 1.29 -34.54 -26.27
C ALA A 645 2.37 -34.81 -27.30
N THR A 646 1.98 -35.06 -28.55
CA THR A 646 2.89 -35.19 -29.70
C THR A 646 2.64 -34.14 -30.75
N LEU A 647 3.62 -33.91 -31.62
CA LEU A 647 3.40 -33.12 -32.82
C LEU A 647 2.31 -33.75 -33.71
N SER A 648 1.62 -32.89 -34.46
CA SER A 648 0.66 -33.36 -35.45
C SER A 648 1.38 -34.04 -36.61
N GLY A 649 1.00 -35.28 -36.91
CA GLY A 649 1.59 -36.07 -38.01
C GLY A 649 2.84 -36.88 -37.66
N ASP A 650 3.40 -36.74 -36.45
CA ASP A 650 4.54 -37.55 -35.98
C ASP A 650 4.42 -37.86 -34.47
N ASN A 651 3.98 -39.09 -34.15
CA ASN A 651 3.79 -39.53 -32.77
C ASN A 651 5.08 -39.94 -32.06
N THR A 652 6.22 -39.95 -32.78
CA THR A 652 7.54 -40.22 -32.19
C THR A 652 8.18 -38.97 -31.58
N LYS A 653 7.59 -37.80 -31.86
CA LYS A 653 8.05 -36.49 -31.40
C LYS A 653 7.11 -35.94 -30.34
N ALA A 654 7.52 -36.06 -29.07
CA ALA A 654 6.76 -35.54 -27.95
C ALA A 654 6.89 -34.01 -27.90
N ALA A 655 5.77 -33.31 -28.01
CA ALA A 655 5.70 -31.86 -27.87
C ALA A 655 5.61 -31.45 -26.38
N ILE A 656 4.88 -32.25 -25.58
CA ILE A 656 4.83 -32.10 -24.13
C ILE A 656 5.17 -33.45 -23.52
N PHE A 657 6.21 -33.49 -22.69
CA PHE A 657 6.57 -34.68 -21.96
C PHE A 657 7.20 -34.32 -20.61
N GLY A 658 7.16 -35.26 -19.66
CA GLY A 658 7.81 -35.04 -18.39
C GLY A 658 8.23 -36.30 -17.67
N TYR A 659 9.10 -36.13 -16.69
CA TYR A 659 9.58 -37.15 -15.79
C TYR A 659 9.17 -36.80 -14.36
N ASP A 660 8.57 -37.76 -13.66
CA ASP A 660 8.40 -37.66 -12.21
C ASP A 660 9.75 -37.75 -11.50
N THR A 661 9.79 -37.24 -10.26
CA THR A 661 11.00 -37.33 -9.42
C THR A 661 11.42 -38.78 -9.24
N GLY A 662 12.68 -39.08 -9.53
CA GLY A 662 13.25 -40.42 -9.46
C GLY A 662 13.03 -41.29 -10.71
N ALA A 663 12.25 -40.84 -11.71
CA ALA A 663 12.09 -41.56 -12.97
C ALA A 663 13.41 -41.60 -13.76
N ALA A 664 13.67 -42.73 -14.43
CA ALA A 664 14.92 -42.97 -15.13
C ALA A 664 15.00 -42.17 -16.44
N MET A 665 15.83 -41.13 -16.48
CA MET A 665 16.16 -40.44 -17.73
C MET A 665 17.35 -41.15 -18.42
N THR A 666 18.05 -40.50 -19.36
CA THR A 666 19.07 -41.21 -20.17
C THR A 666 20.28 -41.69 -19.36
N THR A 667 20.82 -40.83 -18.50
CA THR A 667 22.07 -41.10 -17.75
C THR A 667 21.95 -40.85 -16.25
N LEU A 668 20.81 -40.32 -15.78
CA LEU A 668 20.46 -40.18 -14.37
C LEU A 668 18.97 -40.36 -14.15
N ASN A 669 18.58 -40.57 -12.90
CA ASN A 669 17.20 -40.41 -12.48
C ASN A 669 16.88 -38.93 -12.26
N ALA A 670 15.67 -38.50 -12.59
CA ALA A 670 15.21 -37.12 -12.43
C ALA A 670 15.35 -36.65 -10.97
N PRO A 671 16.20 -35.66 -10.65
CA PRO A 671 16.41 -35.20 -9.28
C PRO A 671 15.16 -34.54 -8.65
N ALA A 672 14.35 -33.93 -9.52
CA ALA A 672 13.01 -33.43 -9.27
C ALA A 672 12.24 -33.53 -10.61
N ARG A 673 10.97 -33.10 -10.67
CA ARG A 673 10.20 -33.15 -11.92
C ARG A 673 10.93 -32.41 -13.05
N ARG A 674 10.82 -32.94 -14.27
CA ARG A 674 11.38 -32.37 -15.50
C ARG A 674 10.31 -32.35 -16.57
N VAL A 675 10.13 -31.23 -17.26
CA VAL A 675 9.15 -31.10 -18.33
C VAL A 675 9.79 -30.46 -19.55
N GLY A 676 9.69 -31.14 -20.69
CA GLY A 676 9.99 -30.56 -21.99
C GLY A 676 8.67 -30.06 -22.56
N PHE A 677 8.63 -28.79 -22.94
CA PHE A 677 7.42 -28.11 -23.32
C PHE A 677 7.49 -27.60 -24.75
N LEU A 678 6.31 -27.37 -25.34
CA LEU A 678 6.17 -27.37 -26.78
C LEU A 678 6.62 -26.09 -27.49
N ILE A 679 6.90 -24.96 -26.83
CA ILE A 679 6.83 -23.67 -27.53
C ILE A 679 8.13 -22.91 -27.78
N GLY A 680 8.17 -22.18 -28.90
CA GLY A 680 9.20 -21.20 -29.23
C GLY A 680 8.67 -19.78 -29.54
N THR A 681 7.39 -19.44 -29.22
CA THR A 681 6.77 -18.08 -29.25
C THR A 681 5.45 -18.03 -28.44
N ALA A 682 4.86 -16.89 -28.03
CA ALA A 682 3.69 -16.79 -27.12
C ALA A 682 2.30 -16.66 -27.77
N ASN A 683 2.10 -17.12 -29.01
CA ASN A 683 0.78 -17.10 -29.67
C ASN A 683 -0.10 -18.30 -29.26
N PHE A 684 -0.26 -18.56 -27.97
CA PHE A 684 -1.12 -19.65 -27.49
C PHE A 684 -2.61 -19.31 -27.66
N THR A 685 -3.42 -20.31 -28.01
CA THR A 685 -4.87 -20.21 -27.82
C THR A 685 -5.23 -20.43 -26.35
N GLY A 686 -6.48 -20.23 -25.92
CA GLY A 686 -6.90 -20.57 -24.55
C GLY A 686 -6.62 -22.04 -24.17
N ASN A 687 -6.76 -22.97 -25.13
CA ASN A 687 -6.37 -24.37 -24.92
C ASN A 687 -4.85 -24.56 -24.86
N GLY A 688 -4.09 -23.72 -25.57
CA GLY A 688 -2.63 -23.68 -25.49
C GLY A 688 -2.12 -23.23 -24.14
N TRP A 689 -2.72 -22.19 -23.55
CA TRP A 689 -2.43 -21.73 -22.19
C TRP A 689 -2.89 -22.70 -21.10
N SER A 690 -3.93 -23.49 -21.39
CA SER A 690 -4.40 -24.52 -20.46
C SER A 690 -3.40 -25.67 -20.33
N LEU A 691 -2.77 -26.08 -21.45
CA LEU A 691 -1.74 -27.12 -21.50
C LEU A 691 -0.45 -26.67 -20.82
#